data_AF-A0A1G7SYF0-F1
#
_entry.id   AF-A0A1G7SYF0-F1
#
_cell.length_a   1.000
_cell.length_b   1.000
_cell.length_c   1.000
_cell.angle_alpha   90.00
_cell.angle_beta   90.00
_cell.angle_gamma   90.00
#
_symmetry.space_group_name_H-M   'P 1'
#
loop_
_entity.id
_entity.type
_entity.pdbx_description
1 polymer ?
#
loop_
_entity_poly.entity_id
_entity_poly.type
_entity_poly.pdbx_seq_one_letter_code
_entity_poly.pdbx_strand_id
1 'polypeptide(L)'
;MLKKNKIEEFFKYFHSLEISWQIYSILLIYLILIVVAFKWEWRLGVFLVAFLLIIVFFFTFNIKGFIKDLAKIASHMSENAFLAQEYALYNAPIGVILYDQEERVTWVNPVIKKIFNKDIIGEKIEKVDSKLTQILGQSNMSQWQEVSLNTGYFRALHHHEYKALYLYDITQDIEIQKAIGESILVMGSLLLDDYDDLIYAMDDEASAKFESDLITRLNRWADQYQIYLKQTDEDQFLLLLNENSLKSLEKEKFQSIEAIKEYYSSQKIPISLSLAFSYSKTSQQNMILVAKQVKSNLDLALGRGGDQVVIREIEGKARFFGAKTSYTENRSDIRSKMFFQALKSTVLTYDRVLVSGHQSPDMDSLGSALAVQQIVSSFGREAKILIDRDGMTEDIREIINNDYFEKRDDQIFIEDKELDSFLDEKTLLILVDHHRSMISQAEKIFFDYDIVIIDHHRQAEEFPSNCVLSYLEPSASSAVELLTEYFSVIDEKDNAIDELIATVMLAGIIIDTNQFSLRTGSRTFEAAAYLKSMGADNIKIKHLLKESLETIKIKNHLIEDTKIIDSIYAVTIANEGIIVDNVLASQTADDLLGIDQIEASFVIYQRNENEVGISARSLGKINVQVIMEKLGGGGHLSNAATQIEDRSIHEVEKELIDVIKFKEE
;
A
#
# COMPACT_ATOMS: atom_id res chain seq x y z
N MET A 1 7.27 -5.53 -93.05
CA MET A 1 7.56 -6.71 -92.19
C MET A 1 7.66 -6.25 -90.73
N LEU A 2 6.67 -6.58 -89.90
CA LEU A 2 6.76 -6.38 -88.46
C LEU A 2 7.86 -7.30 -87.90
N LYS A 3 8.86 -6.74 -87.19
CA LYS A 3 9.95 -7.52 -86.60
C LYS A 3 9.38 -8.49 -85.57
N LYS A 4 9.53 -9.80 -85.81
CA LYS A 4 9.00 -10.92 -84.98
C LYS A 4 9.17 -10.70 -83.48
N ASN A 5 10.33 -10.21 -83.04
CA ASN A 5 10.63 -9.94 -81.63
C ASN A 5 9.68 -8.92 -80.99
N LYS A 6 9.19 -7.92 -81.73
CA LYS A 6 8.25 -6.92 -81.19
C LYS A 6 6.85 -7.48 -80.96
N ILE A 7 6.47 -8.51 -81.72
CA ILE A 7 5.17 -9.17 -81.58
C ILE A 7 5.20 -10.09 -80.36
N GLU A 8 6.28 -10.86 -80.17
CA GLU A 8 6.46 -11.71 -78.99
C GLU A 8 6.49 -10.90 -77.70
N GLU A 9 7.19 -9.76 -77.70
CA GLU A 9 7.25 -8.84 -76.56
C GLU A 9 5.87 -8.22 -76.26
N PHE A 10 5.13 -7.80 -77.29
CA PHE A 10 3.74 -7.33 -77.13
C PHE A 10 2.85 -8.39 -76.49
N PHE A 11 2.87 -9.63 -76.98
CA PHE A 11 2.05 -10.69 -76.40
C PHE A 11 2.46 -11.01 -74.96
N LYS A 12 3.75 -10.98 -74.61
CA LYS A 12 4.21 -11.18 -73.24
C LYS A 12 3.65 -10.12 -72.28
N TYR A 13 3.71 -8.84 -72.65
CA TYR A 13 3.11 -7.76 -71.86
C TYR A 13 1.58 -7.83 -71.86
N PHE A 14 0.97 -8.12 -73.00
CA PHE A 14 -0.48 -8.21 -73.10
C PHE A 14 -1.04 -9.30 -72.19
N HIS A 15 -0.45 -10.50 -72.18
CA HIS A 15 -0.89 -11.59 -71.30
C HIS A 15 -0.69 -11.30 -69.80
N SER A 16 0.19 -10.37 -69.43
CA SER A 16 0.32 -9.93 -68.03
C SER A 16 -0.79 -8.99 -67.56
N LEU A 17 -1.62 -8.46 -68.46
CA LEU A 17 -2.78 -7.64 -68.11
C LEU A 17 -3.96 -8.55 -67.75
N GLU A 18 -4.64 -8.30 -66.63
CA GLU A 18 -5.84 -9.06 -66.22
C GLU A 18 -6.97 -9.00 -67.26
N ILE A 19 -7.02 -7.91 -68.04
CA ILE A 19 -8.03 -7.66 -69.08
C ILE A 19 -7.78 -8.50 -70.35
N SER A 20 -6.60 -9.11 -70.49
CA SER A 20 -6.20 -9.85 -71.70
C SER A 20 -7.15 -10.99 -72.05
N TRP A 21 -7.59 -11.76 -71.05
CA TRP A 21 -8.56 -12.84 -71.22
C TRP A 21 -9.92 -12.34 -71.72
N GLN A 22 -10.39 -11.20 -71.22
CA GLN A 22 -11.64 -10.58 -71.64
C GLN A 22 -11.56 -10.16 -73.12
N ILE A 23 -10.42 -9.62 -73.55
CA ILE A 23 -10.18 -9.24 -74.95
C ILE A 23 -10.10 -10.47 -75.85
N TYR A 24 -9.44 -11.56 -75.41
CA TYR A 24 -9.43 -12.82 -76.14
C TYR A 24 -10.83 -13.42 -76.30
N SER A 25 -11.65 -13.39 -75.24
CA SER A 25 -13.04 -13.85 -75.31
C SER A 25 -13.88 -13.05 -76.30
N ILE A 26 -13.77 -11.71 -76.28
CA ILE A 26 -14.48 -10.84 -77.23
C ILE A 26 -14.03 -11.11 -78.67
N LEU A 27 -12.72 -11.26 -78.89
CA LEU A 27 -12.18 -11.54 -80.21
C LEU A 27 -12.60 -12.91 -80.74
N LEU A 28 -12.68 -13.92 -79.87
CA LEU A 28 -13.21 -15.25 -80.21
C LEU A 28 -14.70 -15.18 -80.61
N ILE A 29 -15.52 -14.48 -79.82
CA ILE A 29 -16.94 -14.27 -80.14
C ILE A 29 -17.09 -13.56 -81.49
N TYR A 30 -16.29 -12.52 -81.72
CA TYR A 30 -16.30 -11.77 -82.98
C TYR A 30 -15.90 -12.65 -84.18
N LEU A 31 -14.92 -13.53 -84.00
CA LEU A 31 -14.47 -14.45 -85.06
C LEU A 31 -15.53 -15.51 -85.38
N ILE A 32 -16.26 -16.00 -84.37
CA ILE A 32 -17.42 -16.89 -84.56
C ILE A 32 -18.51 -16.16 -85.36
N LEU A 33 -18.81 -14.90 -85.05
CA LEU A 33 -19.79 -14.09 -85.77
C LEU A 33 -19.42 -13.92 -87.25
N ILE A 34 -18.14 -13.74 -87.57
CA ILE A 34 -17.67 -13.69 -88.97
C ILE A 34 -17.98 -15.00 -89.70
N VAL A 35 -17.66 -16.15 -89.08
CA VAL A 35 -17.89 -17.47 -89.69
C VAL A 35 -19.37 -17.73 -89.96
N VAL A 36 -20.23 -17.38 -89.00
CA VAL A 36 -21.69 -17.47 -89.15
C VAL A 36 -22.18 -16.54 -90.26
N ALA A 37 -21.70 -15.30 -90.30
CA ALA A 37 -22.06 -14.33 -91.32
C ALA A 37 -21.68 -14.80 -92.74
N PHE A 38 -20.51 -15.41 -92.93
CA PHE A 38 -20.11 -15.97 -94.23
C PHE A 38 -21.00 -17.13 -94.70
N LYS A 39 -21.50 -17.95 -93.77
CA LYS A 39 -22.44 -19.04 -94.10
C LYS A 39 -23.83 -18.53 -94.48
N TRP A 40 -24.26 -17.42 -93.90
CA TRP A 40 -25.57 -16.84 -94.17
C TRP A 40 -25.56 -15.98 -95.44
N GLU A 41 -24.64 -15.01 -95.52
CA GLU A 41 -24.48 -14.09 -96.64
C GLU A 41 -23.02 -13.61 -96.75
N TRP A 42 -22.33 -14.01 -97.82
CA TRP A 42 -20.89 -13.80 -97.96
C TRP A 42 -20.46 -12.32 -97.91
N ARG A 43 -21.34 -11.40 -98.34
CA ARG A 43 -21.10 -9.94 -98.33
C ARG A 43 -20.96 -9.39 -96.91
N LEU A 44 -21.77 -9.88 -95.97
CA LEU A 44 -21.70 -9.48 -94.56
C LEU A 44 -20.42 -9.98 -93.90
N GLY A 45 -19.99 -11.19 -94.24
CA GLY A 45 -18.71 -11.74 -93.78
C GLY A 45 -17.52 -10.87 -94.22
N VAL A 46 -17.47 -10.48 -95.50
CA VAL A 46 -16.41 -9.59 -96.03
C VAL A 46 -16.41 -8.24 -95.31
N PHE A 47 -17.58 -7.66 -95.05
CA PHE A 47 -17.70 -6.40 -94.31
C PHE A 47 -17.13 -6.51 -92.88
N LEU A 48 -17.47 -7.56 -92.13
CA LEU A 48 -17.00 -7.75 -90.76
C LEU A 48 -15.48 -7.98 -90.69
N VAL A 49 -14.90 -8.65 -91.68
CA VAL A 49 -13.45 -8.81 -91.81
C VAL A 49 -12.78 -7.46 -92.10
N ALA A 50 -13.33 -6.67 -93.03
CA ALA A 50 -12.82 -5.33 -93.31
C ALA A 50 -12.91 -4.42 -92.08
N PHE A 51 -13.99 -4.50 -91.31
CA PHE A 51 -14.17 -3.76 -90.07
C PHE A 51 -13.15 -4.16 -89.00
N LEU A 52 -12.88 -5.45 -88.83
CA LEU A 52 -11.83 -5.93 -87.92
C LEU A 52 -10.46 -5.40 -88.32
N LEU A 53 -10.13 -5.43 -89.61
CA LEU A 53 -8.87 -4.90 -90.12
C LEU A 53 -8.74 -3.39 -89.86
N ILE A 54 -9.82 -2.62 -89.97
CA ILE A 54 -9.84 -1.20 -89.63
C ILE A 54 -9.61 -0.99 -88.13
N ILE A 55 -10.27 -1.77 -87.26
CA ILE A 55 -10.06 -1.71 -85.81
C ILE A 55 -8.61 -2.04 -85.46
N VAL A 56 -8.07 -3.14 -85.98
CA VAL A 56 -6.68 -3.54 -85.76
C VAL A 56 -5.72 -2.47 -86.28
N PHE A 57 -5.99 -1.89 -87.45
CA PHE A 57 -5.20 -0.78 -87.99
C PHE A 57 -5.27 0.47 -87.08
N PHE A 58 -6.47 0.85 -86.62
CA PHE A 58 -6.66 1.98 -85.71
C PHE A 58 -5.92 1.77 -84.38
N PHE A 59 -6.03 0.58 -83.78
CA PHE A 59 -5.32 0.25 -82.55
C PHE A 59 -3.81 0.24 -82.77
N THR A 60 -3.30 -0.43 -83.81
CA THR A 60 -1.85 -0.50 -84.08
C THR A 60 -1.26 0.87 -84.43
N PHE A 61 -2.03 1.77 -85.04
CA PHE A 61 -1.60 3.13 -85.33
C PHE A 61 -1.60 4.02 -84.08
N ASN A 62 -2.63 3.90 -83.22
CA ASN A 62 -2.77 4.73 -82.00
C ASN A 62 -2.07 4.16 -80.76
N ILE A 63 -1.59 2.91 -80.77
CA ILE A 63 -0.97 2.26 -79.60
C ILE A 63 0.22 3.04 -79.05
N LYS A 64 0.99 3.68 -79.93
CA LYS A 64 2.13 4.52 -79.52
C LYS A 64 1.68 5.77 -78.76
N GLY A 65 0.54 6.36 -79.12
CA GLY A 65 -0.06 7.49 -78.41
C GLY A 65 -0.55 7.05 -77.03
N PHE A 66 -1.29 5.94 -76.97
CA PHE A 66 -1.79 5.38 -75.70
C PHE A 66 -0.68 5.05 -74.71
N ILE A 67 0.39 4.36 -75.14
CA ILE A 67 1.54 4.05 -74.26
C ILE A 67 2.23 5.34 -73.77
N LYS A 68 2.35 6.35 -74.64
CA LYS A 68 2.95 7.64 -74.27
C LYS A 68 2.13 8.37 -73.19
N ASP A 69 0.80 8.33 -73.28
CA ASP A 69 -0.08 8.95 -72.28
C ASP A 69 -0.09 8.17 -70.96
N LEU A 70 -0.06 6.82 -71.01
CA LEU A 70 0.07 5.98 -69.81
C LEU A 70 1.40 6.23 -69.09
N ALA A 71 2.50 6.37 -69.84
CA ALA A 71 3.81 6.71 -69.31
C ALA A 71 3.83 8.11 -68.66
N LYS A 72 3.12 9.09 -69.23
CA LYS A 72 2.95 10.41 -68.61
C LYS A 72 2.18 10.33 -67.30
N ILE A 73 1.09 9.57 -67.24
CA ILE A 73 0.31 9.39 -66.00
C ILE A 73 1.17 8.74 -64.92
N ALA A 74 1.89 7.67 -65.26
CA ALA A 74 2.82 7.00 -64.34
C ALA A 74 3.93 7.95 -63.86
N SER A 75 4.49 8.77 -64.77
CA SER A 75 5.49 9.78 -64.43
C SER A 75 4.94 10.83 -63.46
N HIS A 76 3.74 11.37 -63.71
CA HIS A 76 3.11 12.35 -62.82
C HIS A 76 2.73 11.74 -61.46
N MET A 77 2.27 10.49 -61.42
CA MET A 77 2.01 9.79 -60.16
C MET A 77 3.30 9.57 -59.36
N SER A 78 4.38 9.14 -60.02
CA SER A 78 5.69 8.97 -59.40
C SER A 78 6.25 10.29 -58.86
N GLU A 79 6.09 11.38 -59.63
CA GLU A 79 6.48 12.74 -59.23
C GLU A 79 5.68 13.20 -58.01
N ASN A 80 4.35 13.05 -58.02
CA ASN A 80 3.51 13.41 -56.89
C ASN A 80 3.80 12.57 -55.64
N ALA A 81 4.06 11.27 -55.81
CA ALA A 81 4.45 10.39 -54.70
C ALA A 81 5.80 10.82 -54.11
N PHE A 82 6.77 11.16 -54.95
CA PHE A 82 8.08 11.66 -54.50
C PHE A 82 7.94 13.01 -53.78
N LEU A 83 7.18 13.95 -54.32
CA LEU A 83 6.92 15.24 -53.69
C LEU A 83 6.20 15.10 -52.34
N ALA A 84 5.26 14.16 -52.23
CA ALA A 84 4.58 13.86 -50.97
C ALA A 84 5.54 13.25 -49.93
N GLN A 85 6.44 12.35 -50.34
CA GLN A 85 7.49 11.80 -49.48
C GLN A 85 8.47 12.87 -49.02
N GLU A 86 8.90 13.75 -49.93
CA GLU A 86 9.78 14.88 -49.63
C GLU A 86 9.10 15.84 -48.65
N TYR A 87 7.85 16.24 -48.93
CA TYR A 87 7.08 17.07 -48.00
C TYR A 87 6.95 16.44 -46.61
N ALA A 88 6.71 15.13 -46.53
CA ALA A 88 6.66 14.42 -45.25
C ALA A 88 8.01 14.43 -44.53
N LEU A 89 9.13 14.19 -45.23
CA LEU A 89 10.47 14.22 -44.62
C LEU A 89 10.88 15.60 -44.09
N TYR A 90 10.39 16.67 -44.73
CA TYR A 90 10.67 18.06 -44.34
C TYR A 90 9.75 18.59 -43.23
N ASN A 91 8.51 18.09 -43.14
CA ASN A 91 7.49 18.64 -42.23
C ASN A 91 7.02 17.68 -41.12
N ALA A 92 7.32 16.39 -41.20
CA ALA A 92 7.00 15.46 -40.11
C ALA A 92 7.79 15.82 -38.85
N PRO A 93 7.22 15.63 -37.64
CA PRO A 93 7.88 15.91 -36.36
C PRO A 93 8.93 14.84 -36.00
N ILE A 94 9.64 14.29 -36.99
CA ILE A 94 10.66 13.26 -36.80
C ILE A 94 11.97 13.80 -37.36
N GLY A 95 12.96 13.91 -36.48
CA GLY A 95 14.34 14.17 -36.83
C GLY A 95 15.01 12.91 -37.37
N VAL A 96 15.75 13.02 -38.48
CA VAL A 96 16.51 11.92 -39.07
C VAL A 96 17.97 12.32 -39.19
N ILE A 97 18.86 11.50 -38.62
CA ILE A 97 20.32 11.64 -38.71
C ILE A 97 20.86 10.41 -39.42
N LEU A 98 21.58 10.60 -40.52
CA LEU A 98 22.35 9.55 -41.17
C LEU A 98 23.82 9.68 -40.79
N TYR A 99 24.50 8.56 -40.62
CA TYR A 99 25.91 8.53 -40.21
C TYR A 99 26.75 7.48 -40.97
N ASP A 100 28.08 7.64 -40.95
CA ASP A 100 29.02 6.78 -41.68
C ASP A 100 29.53 5.57 -40.86
N GLN A 101 30.62 4.91 -41.27
CA GLN A 101 31.22 3.81 -40.50
C GLN A 101 31.97 4.28 -39.25
N GLU A 102 32.35 5.55 -39.17
CA GLU A 102 33.04 6.16 -38.01
C GLU A 102 32.07 6.93 -37.10
N GLU A 103 30.76 6.71 -37.26
CA GLU A 103 29.68 7.39 -36.51
C GLU A 103 29.68 8.91 -36.69
N ARG A 104 30.15 9.39 -37.85
CA ARG A 104 30.08 10.81 -38.22
C ARG A 104 28.80 11.08 -38.97
N VAL A 105 28.13 12.18 -38.61
CA VAL A 105 26.89 12.60 -39.25
C VAL A 105 27.15 12.96 -40.72
N THR A 106 26.49 12.29 -41.64
CA THR A 106 26.62 12.53 -43.09
C THR A 106 25.50 13.40 -43.63
N TRP A 107 24.30 13.28 -43.05
CA TRP A 107 23.13 14.02 -43.49
C TRP A 107 22.11 14.14 -42.35
N VAL A 108 21.35 15.23 -42.37
CA VAL A 108 20.27 15.49 -41.43
C VAL A 108 19.08 16.13 -42.12
N ASN A 109 17.86 15.81 -41.67
CA ASN A 109 16.67 16.51 -42.13
C ASN A 109 16.51 17.89 -41.42
N PRO A 110 15.65 18.79 -41.91
CA PRO A 110 15.48 20.13 -41.33
C PRO A 110 15.05 20.16 -39.86
N VAL A 111 14.35 19.12 -39.40
CA VAL A 111 13.90 18.99 -38.00
C VAL A 111 15.09 18.90 -37.05
N ILE A 112 16.09 18.07 -37.37
CA ILE A 112 17.34 17.98 -36.60
C ILE A 112 18.08 19.31 -36.57
N LYS A 113 18.11 20.05 -37.69
CA LYS A 113 18.72 21.39 -37.73
C LYS A 113 18.04 22.36 -36.77
N LYS A 114 16.71 22.26 -36.61
CA LYS A 114 15.96 23.04 -35.61
C LYS A 114 16.24 22.59 -34.18
N ILE A 115 16.29 21.28 -33.92
CA ILE A 115 16.53 20.70 -32.58
C ILE A 115 17.88 21.14 -32.02
N PHE A 116 18.96 21.02 -32.81
CA PHE A 116 20.32 21.30 -32.32
C PHE A 116 20.77 22.74 -32.55
N ASN A 117 20.04 23.52 -33.35
CA ASN A 117 20.35 24.92 -33.70
C ASN A 117 21.82 25.14 -34.16
N LYS A 118 22.44 24.12 -34.73
CA LYS A 118 23.80 24.12 -35.30
C LYS A 118 23.88 23.13 -36.46
N ASP A 119 24.84 23.33 -37.35
CA ASP A 119 25.14 22.34 -38.39
C ASP A 119 26.03 21.24 -37.78
N ILE A 120 25.46 20.03 -37.66
CA ILE A 120 26.13 18.87 -37.05
C ILE A 120 26.76 17.95 -38.10
N ILE A 121 26.66 18.26 -39.39
CA ILE A 121 27.23 17.45 -40.46
C ILE A 121 28.76 17.37 -40.31
N GLY A 122 29.32 16.16 -40.33
CA GLY A 122 30.73 15.86 -40.15
C GLY A 122 31.17 15.68 -38.69
N GLU A 123 30.34 16.05 -37.71
CA GLU A 123 30.59 15.78 -36.29
C GLU A 123 30.35 14.30 -35.97
N LYS A 124 31.13 13.74 -35.04
CA LYS A 124 30.82 12.42 -34.46
C LYS A 124 29.57 12.52 -33.59
N ILE A 125 28.71 11.49 -33.61
CA ILE A 125 27.48 11.45 -32.82
C ILE A 125 27.75 11.69 -31.32
N GLU A 126 28.85 11.13 -30.79
CA GLU A 126 29.31 11.38 -29.41
C GLU A 126 29.51 12.86 -29.07
N LYS A 127 30.01 13.65 -30.04
CA LYS A 127 30.22 15.10 -29.89
C LYS A 127 28.92 15.89 -30.06
N VAL A 128 27.93 15.33 -30.75
CA VAL A 128 26.60 15.92 -30.89
C VAL A 128 25.86 15.81 -29.55
N ASP A 129 25.77 14.62 -28.99
CA ASP A 129 25.35 14.38 -27.60
C ASP A 129 25.84 13.00 -27.15
N SER A 130 26.51 12.94 -26.00
CA SER A 130 27.10 11.70 -25.50
C SER A 130 26.04 10.62 -25.22
N LYS A 131 24.80 10.99 -24.88
CA LYS A 131 23.73 10.03 -24.60
C LYS A 131 23.21 9.32 -25.85
N LEU A 132 23.44 9.86 -27.04
CA LEU A 132 23.08 9.17 -28.30
C LEU A 132 23.96 7.93 -28.56
N THR A 133 25.17 7.87 -27.98
CA THR A 133 26.05 6.70 -28.10
C THR A 133 25.49 5.45 -27.40
N GLN A 134 24.74 5.64 -26.31
CA GLN A 134 24.09 4.55 -25.60
C GLN A 134 23.04 3.84 -26.45
N ILE A 135 22.40 4.58 -27.36
CA ILE A 135 21.40 4.06 -28.28
C ILE A 135 22.08 3.32 -29.45
N LEU A 136 23.22 3.83 -29.93
CA LEU A 136 24.01 3.18 -31.00
C LEU A 136 24.58 1.82 -30.57
N GLY A 137 24.92 1.66 -29.28
CA GLY A 137 25.51 0.44 -28.74
C GLY A 137 24.53 -0.71 -28.48
N GLN A 138 23.23 -0.50 -28.68
CA GLN A 138 22.20 -1.51 -28.38
C GLN A 138 21.74 -2.26 -29.64
N SER A 139 21.69 -3.58 -29.53
CA SER A 139 21.38 -4.51 -30.64
C SER A 139 19.88 -4.64 -30.97
N ASN A 140 18.98 -3.92 -30.27
CA ASN A 140 17.53 -4.02 -30.48
C ASN A 140 17.06 -3.04 -31.57
N MET A 141 16.82 -3.57 -32.77
CA MET A 141 16.68 -2.80 -34.02
C MET A 141 15.30 -2.16 -34.28
N SER A 142 14.37 -2.07 -33.31
CA SER A 142 12.97 -1.65 -33.64
C SER A 142 12.16 -1.00 -32.52
N GLN A 143 12.75 -0.64 -31.38
CA GLN A 143 12.00 -0.03 -30.27
C GLN A 143 12.42 1.43 -30.05
N TRP A 144 11.42 2.29 -29.86
CA TRP A 144 11.63 3.67 -29.42
C TRP A 144 12.08 3.68 -27.95
N GLN A 145 13.09 4.48 -27.65
CA GLN A 145 13.64 4.64 -26.31
C GLN A 145 13.63 6.10 -25.89
N GLU A 146 13.27 6.38 -24.65
CA GLU A 146 13.29 7.75 -24.14
C GLU A 146 14.72 8.16 -23.75
N VAL A 147 15.17 9.29 -24.30
CA VAL A 147 16.50 9.85 -24.08
C VAL A 147 16.39 11.33 -23.74
N SER A 148 17.15 11.76 -22.72
CA SER A 148 17.22 13.15 -22.29
C SER A 148 18.45 13.82 -22.90
N LEU A 149 18.30 14.47 -24.06
CA LEU A 149 19.39 15.20 -24.70
C LEU A 149 19.56 16.58 -24.07
N ASN A 150 20.70 17.24 -24.33
CA ASN A 150 20.91 18.61 -23.86
C ASN A 150 19.85 19.61 -24.39
N THR A 151 19.20 19.30 -25.50
CA THR A 151 18.21 20.14 -26.17
C THR A 151 16.76 19.85 -25.77
N GLY A 152 16.50 18.81 -24.96
CA GLY A 152 15.15 18.39 -24.59
C GLY A 152 15.00 16.88 -24.41
N TYR A 153 13.77 16.41 -24.36
CA TYR A 153 13.43 15.00 -24.21
C TYR A 153 12.95 14.42 -25.54
N PHE A 154 13.50 13.27 -25.92
CA PHE A 154 13.23 12.66 -27.21
C PHE A 154 12.96 11.17 -27.06
N ARG A 155 12.12 10.63 -27.93
CA ARG A 155 12.15 9.21 -28.26
C ARG A 155 13.13 9.00 -29.39
N ALA A 156 14.09 8.11 -29.21
CA ALA A 156 15.09 7.77 -30.19
C ALA A 156 14.88 6.34 -30.70
N LEU A 157 15.09 6.13 -31.99
CA LEU A 157 15.09 4.82 -32.62
C LEU A 157 16.33 4.70 -33.51
N HIS A 158 17.05 3.59 -33.36
CA HIS A 158 18.23 3.29 -34.14
C HIS A 158 17.96 2.21 -35.18
N HIS A 159 18.19 2.56 -36.45
CA HIS A 159 18.12 1.61 -37.54
C HIS A 159 19.53 1.34 -38.08
N HIS A 160 20.17 0.31 -37.53
CA HIS A 160 21.56 -0.02 -37.80
C HIS A 160 21.85 -0.32 -39.29
N GLU A 161 20.96 -1.02 -40.00
CA GLU A 161 21.16 -1.35 -41.44
C GLU A 161 21.29 -0.10 -42.33
N TYR A 162 20.45 0.91 -42.09
CA TYR A 162 20.46 2.16 -42.84
C TYR A 162 21.35 3.23 -42.21
N LYS A 163 22.02 2.92 -41.09
CA LYS A 163 22.79 3.88 -40.27
C LYS A 163 22.03 5.17 -40.03
N ALA A 164 20.80 5.00 -39.58
CA ALA A 164 19.87 6.09 -39.34
C ALA A 164 19.48 6.13 -37.86
N LEU A 165 19.49 7.32 -37.28
CA LEU A 165 18.88 7.62 -36.00
C LEU A 165 17.65 8.49 -36.23
N TYR A 166 16.53 8.07 -35.66
CA TYR A 166 15.27 8.80 -35.67
C TYR A 166 15.05 9.40 -34.29
N LEU A 167 14.68 10.68 -34.22
CA LEU A 167 14.37 11.40 -32.99
C LEU A 167 12.97 11.99 -33.09
N TYR A 168 12.10 11.69 -32.13
CA TYR A 168 10.77 12.27 -31.98
C TYR A 168 10.75 13.11 -30.70
N ASP A 169 10.45 14.40 -30.82
CA ASP A 169 10.45 15.33 -29.69
C ASP A 169 9.22 15.08 -28.80
N ILE A 170 9.48 14.76 -27.53
CA ILE A 170 8.47 14.56 -26.49
C ILE A 170 8.64 15.57 -25.35
N THR A 171 9.36 16.66 -25.58
CA THR A 171 9.68 17.66 -24.56
C THR A 171 8.41 18.27 -24.00
N GLN A 172 7.47 18.70 -24.86
CA GLN A 172 6.19 19.25 -24.42
C GLN A 172 5.36 18.23 -23.63
N ASP A 173 5.34 16.96 -24.04
CA ASP A 173 4.60 15.91 -23.35
C ASP A 173 5.12 15.72 -21.92
N ILE A 174 6.44 15.69 -21.76
CA ILE A 174 7.09 15.56 -20.44
C ILE A 174 6.91 16.83 -19.60
N GLU A 175 6.98 18.01 -20.21
CA GLU A 175 6.72 19.29 -19.53
C GLU A 175 5.27 19.36 -19.02
N ILE A 176 4.30 18.94 -19.82
CA ILE A 176 2.88 18.86 -19.43
C ILE A 176 2.71 17.84 -18.29
N GLN A 177 3.33 16.67 -18.38
CA GLN A 177 3.27 15.68 -17.29
C GLN A 177 3.86 16.22 -15.98
N LYS A 178 4.99 16.92 -16.05
CA LYS A 178 5.59 17.59 -14.87
C LYS A 178 4.67 18.68 -14.32
N ALA A 179 4.10 19.51 -15.19
CA ALA A 179 3.17 20.56 -14.80
C ALA A 179 1.88 20.00 -14.16
N ILE A 180 1.40 18.84 -14.61
CA ILE A 180 0.26 18.15 -13.98
C ILE A 180 0.61 17.73 -12.56
N GLY A 181 1.79 17.14 -12.33
CA GLY A 181 2.25 16.79 -10.97
C GLY A 181 2.36 18.01 -10.05
N GLU A 182 2.80 19.15 -10.56
CA GLU A 182 2.83 20.42 -9.83
C GLU A 182 1.44 20.99 -9.54
N SER A 183 0.42 20.60 -10.32
CA SER A 183 -0.97 21.09 -10.18
C SER A 183 -1.83 20.27 -9.22
N ILE A 184 -1.43 19.03 -8.89
CA ILE A 184 -2.16 18.18 -7.94
C ILE A 184 -2.02 18.77 -6.55
N LEU A 185 -3.11 19.32 -6.03
CA LEU A 185 -3.18 19.82 -4.67
C LEU A 185 -3.29 18.64 -3.70
N VAL A 186 -2.46 18.67 -2.68
CA VAL A 186 -2.49 17.79 -1.52
C VAL A 186 -3.00 18.64 -0.36
N MET A 187 -3.95 18.10 0.39
CA MET A 187 -4.39 18.68 1.65
C MET A 187 -3.80 17.86 2.78
N GLY A 188 -3.43 18.52 3.87
CA GLY A 188 -3.09 17.86 5.10
C GLY A 188 -3.59 18.58 6.34
N SER A 189 -3.53 17.87 7.45
CA SER A 189 -3.79 18.38 8.79
C SER A 189 -2.64 17.98 9.68
N LEU A 190 -2.18 18.89 10.52
CA LEU A 190 -1.23 18.64 11.60
C LEU A 190 -1.95 18.93 12.90
N LEU A 191 -1.83 18.01 13.85
CA LEU A 191 -2.39 18.10 15.18
C LEU A 191 -1.28 17.94 16.21
N LEU A 192 -1.29 18.79 17.24
CA LEU A 192 -0.52 18.56 18.45
C LEU A 192 -1.28 17.60 19.34
N ASP A 193 -0.74 16.40 19.53
CA ASP A 193 -1.39 15.45 20.44
C ASP A 193 -1.16 15.92 21.89
N ASP A 194 -2.18 15.75 22.73
CA ASP A 194 -2.16 16.09 24.16
C ASP A 194 -1.75 17.55 24.47
N TYR A 195 -2.13 18.47 23.58
CA TYR A 195 -1.86 19.91 23.72
C TYR A 195 -2.32 20.48 25.07
N ASP A 196 -3.56 20.16 25.46
CA ASP A 196 -4.13 20.64 26.73
C ASP A 196 -3.25 20.23 27.92
N ASP A 197 -2.87 18.94 28.00
CA ASP A 197 -2.06 18.42 29.10
C ASP A 197 -0.66 19.07 29.14
N LEU A 198 -0.09 19.34 27.96
CA LEU A 198 1.19 20.02 27.84
C LEU A 198 1.13 21.47 28.33
N ILE A 199 0.06 22.20 27.98
CA ILE A 199 -0.13 23.58 28.43
C ILE A 199 -0.44 23.63 29.93
N TYR A 200 -1.26 22.71 30.45
CA TYR A 200 -1.55 22.60 31.90
C TYR A 200 -0.31 22.29 32.74
N ALA A 201 0.67 21.58 32.18
CA ALA A 201 1.93 21.31 32.85
C ALA A 201 2.88 22.52 32.91
N MET A 202 2.60 23.57 32.15
CA MET A 202 3.41 24.80 32.06
C MET A 202 2.77 25.97 32.82
N ASP A 203 3.59 26.98 33.15
CA ASP A 203 3.06 28.28 33.58
C ASP A 203 2.68 29.16 32.37
N ASP A 204 1.92 30.23 32.63
CA ASP A 204 1.39 31.13 31.59
C ASP A 204 2.50 31.78 30.73
N GLU A 205 3.70 32.00 31.28
CA GLU A 205 4.82 32.60 30.53
C GLU A 205 5.52 31.56 29.64
N ALA A 206 5.72 30.35 30.16
CA ALA A 206 6.33 29.25 29.45
C ALA A 206 5.45 28.75 28.29
N SER A 207 4.14 28.62 28.51
CA SER A 207 3.17 28.21 27.49
C SER A 207 3.14 29.19 26.31
N ALA A 208 2.98 30.49 26.56
CA ALA A 208 2.98 31.51 25.52
C ALA A 208 4.29 31.54 24.70
N LYS A 209 5.43 31.31 25.36
CA LYS A 209 6.73 31.22 24.69
C LYS A 209 6.86 29.95 23.85
N PHE A 210 6.38 28.82 24.36
CA PHE A 210 6.36 27.54 23.67
C PHE A 210 5.53 27.63 22.39
N GLU A 211 4.29 28.12 22.47
CA GLU A 211 3.40 28.27 21.32
C GLU A 211 4.03 29.16 20.23
N SER A 212 4.59 30.31 20.64
CA SER A 212 5.23 31.24 19.71
C SER A 212 6.44 30.63 19.00
N ASP A 213 7.31 29.91 19.72
CA ASP A 213 8.48 29.23 19.13
C ASP A 213 8.05 28.07 18.22
N LEU A 214 7.01 27.32 18.61
CA LEU A 214 6.47 26.21 17.83
C LEU A 214 5.89 26.69 16.51
N ILE A 215 5.00 27.69 16.54
CA ILE A 215 4.43 28.30 15.34
C ILE A 215 5.55 28.83 14.45
N THR A 216 6.59 29.45 15.02
CA THR A 216 7.74 29.95 14.25
C THR A 216 8.50 28.82 13.54
N ARG A 217 8.73 27.68 14.22
CA ARG A 217 9.42 26.52 13.62
C ARG A 217 8.57 25.83 12.56
N LEU A 218 7.29 25.63 12.83
CA LEU A 218 6.36 25.03 11.88
C LEU A 218 6.25 25.89 10.61
N ASN A 219 6.21 27.22 10.73
CA ASN A 219 6.23 28.10 9.56
C ASN A 219 7.55 28.01 8.77
N ARG A 220 8.72 27.98 9.44
CA ARG A 220 10.01 27.81 8.74
C ARG A 220 10.08 26.47 8.00
N TRP A 221 9.59 25.40 8.64
CA TRP A 221 9.47 24.10 8.00
C TRP A 221 8.54 24.15 6.79
N ALA A 222 7.37 24.76 6.94
CA ALA A 222 6.40 24.91 5.86
C ALA A 222 7.00 25.69 4.66
N ASP A 223 7.72 26.80 4.92
CA ASP A 223 8.39 27.60 3.90
C ASP A 223 9.44 26.78 3.12
N GLN A 224 10.22 25.94 3.81
CA GLN A 224 11.25 25.10 3.20
C GLN A 224 10.67 24.12 2.16
N TYR A 225 9.48 23.58 2.41
CA TYR A 225 8.82 22.60 1.53
C TYR A 225 7.70 23.20 0.68
N GLN A 226 7.55 24.54 0.64
CA GLN A 226 6.49 25.24 -0.09
C GLN A 226 5.08 24.79 0.33
N ILE A 227 4.89 24.62 1.64
CA ILE A 227 3.62 24.26 2.26
C ILE A 227 2.95 25.55 2.72
N TYR A 228 1.69 25.75 2.34
CA TYR A 228 0.86 26.74 2.99
C TYR A 228 0.33 26.15 4.30
N LEU A 229 0.82 26.69 5.42
CA LEU A 229 0.44 26.30 6.77
C LEU A 229 -0.48 27.38 7.36
N LYS A 230 -1.65 26.96 7.87
CA LYS A 230 -2.59 27.86 8.54
C LYS A 230 -3.14 27.21 9.80
N GLN A 231 -2.93 27.85 10.95
CA GLN A 231 -3.56 27.45 12.20
C GLN A 231 -5.09 27.58 12.09
N THR A 232 -5.80 26.51 12.41
CA THR A 232 -7.27 26.43 12.40
C THR A 232 -7.85 26.39 13.81
N ASP A 233 -7.12 25.81 14.75
CA ASP A 233 -7.44 25.76 16.18
C ASP A 233 -6.14 25.90 17.01
N GLU A 234 -6.22 25.90 18.33
CA GLU A 234 -5.06 26.03 19.22
C GLU A 234 -4.02 24.91 18.99
N ASP A 235 -4.50 23.68 18.79
CA ASP A 235 -3.71 22.46 18.57
C ASP A 235 -3.64 22.00 17.10
N GLN A 236 -4.44 22.59 16.20
CA GLN A 236 -4.63 22.10 14.83
C GLN A 236 -4.23 23.10 13.74
N PHE A 237 -3.58 22.56 12.70
CA PHE A 237 -3.12 23.30 11.52
C PHE A 237 -3.59 22.64 10.22
N LEU A 238 -4.04 23.46 9.27
CA LEU A 238 -4.30 23.09 7.88
C LEU A 238 -3.02 23.24 7.04
N LEU A 239 -2.73 22.23 6.23
CA LEU A 239 -1.62 22.20 5.30
C LEU A 239 -2.17 22.11 3.87
N LEU A 240 -1.65 22.93 2.97
CA LEU A 240 -1.87 22.81 1.53
C LEU A 240 -0.52 22.80 0.82
N LEU A 241 -0.28 21.79 0.01
CA LEU A 241 0.98 21.59 -0.72
C LEU A 241 0.70 20.90 -2.06
N ASN A 242 1.70 20.79 -2.92
CA ASN A 242 1.58 19.99 -4.16
C ASN A 242 2.15 18.58 -3.97
N GLU A 243 1.86 17.69 -4.94
CA GLU A 243 2.34 16.30 -4.91
C GLU A 243 3.87 16.21 -4.88
N ASN A 244 4.58 17.15 -5.53
CA ASN A 244 6.05 17.16 -5.52
C ASN A 244 6.63 17.46 -4.13
N SER A 245 6.07 18.43 -3.41
CA SER A 245 6.44 18.73 -2.03
C SER A 245 6.16 17.52 -1.11
N LEU A 246 5.01 16.86 -1.28
CA LEU A 246 4.70 15.63 -0.56
C LEU A 246 5.72 14.52 -0.86
N LYS A 247 6.07 14.29 -2.13
CA LYS A 247 7.09 13.31 -2.53
C LYS A 247 8.46 13.62 -1.93
N SER A 248 8.85 14.89 -1.82
CA SER A 248 10.08 15.29 -1.12
C SER A 248 10.03 14.93 0.36
N LEU A 249 8.91 15.18 1.05
CA LEU A 249 8.71 14.78 2.46
C LEU A 249 8.72 13.25 2.63
N GLU A 250 8.06 12.51 1.73
CA GLU A 250 8.07 11.04 1.72
C GLU A 250 9.50 10.49 1.50
N LYS A 251 10.28 11.11 0.62
CA LYS A 251 11.67 10.69 0.32
C LYS A 251 12.60 10.80 1.52
N GLU A 252 12.45 11.84 2.33
CA GLU A 252 13.19 11.99 3.59
C GLU A 252 12.49 11.32 4.79
N LYS A 253 11.37 10.63 4.57
CA LYS A 253 10.57 9.98 5.61
C LYS A 253 10.18 10.94 6.76
N PHE A 254 9.86 12.19 6.44
CA PHE A 254 9.47 13.23 7.41
C PHE A 254 10.49 13.53 8.52
N GLN A 255 11.79 13.29 8.27
CA GLN A 255 12.86 13.64 9.23
C GLN A 255 12.85 15.12 9.65
N SER A 256 12.39 16.02 8.80
CA SER A 256 12.27 17.44 9.13
C SER A 256 11.26 17.73 10.25
N ILE A 257 10.16 16.97 10.35
CA ILE A 257 9.22 17.04 11.48
C ILE A 257 9.84 16.42 12.74
N GLU A 258 10.52 15.29 12.59
CA GLU A 258 11.20 14.63 13.71
C GLU A 258 12.23 15.56 14.38
N ALA A 259 12.98 16.33 13.59
CA ALA A 259 13.93 17.32 14.11
C ALA A 259 13.26 18.42 14.96
N ILE A 260 12.01 18.80 14.66
CA ILE A 260 11.25 19.74 15.49
C ILE A 260 10.91 19.08 16.84
N LYS A 261 10.46 17.82 16.84
CA LYS A 261 10.17 17.07 18.07
C LYS A 261 11.42 16.86 18.93
N GLU A 262 12.52 16.41 18.34
CA GLU A 262 13.82 16.21 19.03
C GLU A 262 14.32 17.48 19.70
N TYR A 263 14.11 18.65 19.07
CA TYR A 263 14.44 19.95 19.67
C TYR A 263 13.70 20.20 20.99
N TYR A 264 12.40 19.94 21.04
CA TYR A 264 11.60 20.12 22.26
C TYR A 264 11.89 19.05 23.31
N SER A 265 12.08 17.80 22.89
CA SER A 265 12.52 16.72 23.78
C SER A 265 13.86 17.04 24.46
N SER A 266 14.79 17.72 23.76
CA SER A 266 16.06 18.19 24.37
C SER A 266 15.86 19.25 25.46
N GLN A 267 14.73 19.96 25.44
CA GLN A 267 14.31 20.92 26.45
C GLN A 267 13.38 20.32 27.50
N LYS A 268 13.19 19.00 27.48
CA LYS A 268 12.27 18.27 28.36
C LYS A 268 10.81 18.67 28.17
N ILE A 269 10.44 19.09 26.97
CA ILE A 269 9.06 19.33 26.56
C ILE A 269 8.70 18.20 25.58
N PRO A 270 8.03 17.13 26.01
CA PRO A 270 7.64 16.05 25.13
C PRO A 270 6.50 16.53 24.23
N ILE A 271 6.78 16.80 22.96
CA ILE A 271 5.72 17.09 21.98
C ILE A 271 5.45 15.87 21.12
N SER A 272 4.18 15.66 20.79
CA SER A 272 3.72 14.64 19.84
C SER A 272 2.98 15.33 18.70
N LEU A 273 3.31 14.95 17.46
CA LEU A 273 2.75 15.59 16.26
C LEU A 273 2.17 14.52 15.32
N SER A 274 0.85 14.53 15.18
CA SER A 274 0.15 13.71 14.20
C SER A 274 -0.09 14.49 12.91
N LEU A 275 0.31 13.93 11.77
CA LEU A 275 0.09 14.53 10.46
C LEU A 275 -0.76 13.59 9.60
N ALA A 276 -1.68 14.17 8.84
CA ALA A 276 -2.51 13.45 7.89
C ALA A 276 -2.48 14.15 6.54
N PHE A 277 -2.31 13.41 5.45
CA PHE A 277 -2.33 13.94 4.09
C PHE A 277 -3.24 13.12 3.17
N SER A 278 -3.90 13.81 2.23
CA SER A 278 -4.67 13.16 1.17
C SER A 278 -4.70 13.97 -0.12
N TYR A 279 -4.91 13.27 -1.23
CA TYR A 279 -4.99 13.83 -2.58
C TYR A 279 -5.74 12.88 -3.52
N SER A 280 -6.07 13.39 -4.72
CA SER A 280 -6.58 12.60 -5.85
C SER A 280 -5.68 12.81 -7.06
N LYS A 281 -5.30 11.73 -7.75
CA LYS A 281 -4.55 11.78 -9.03
C LYS A 281 -5.39 12.22 -10.23
N THR A 282 -6.68 12.44 -10.04
CA THR A 282 -7.55 12.92 -11.12
C THR A 282 -7.32 14.42 -11.34
N SER A 283 -7.38 14.87 -12.60
CA SER A 283 -7.22 16.28 -12.96
C SER A 283 -8.34 17.18 -12.42
N GLN A 284 -9.48 16.60 -12.03
CA GLN A 284 -10.59 17.31 -11.39
C GLN A 284 -10.75 16.82 -9.95
N GLN A 285 -9.94 17.38 -9.05
CA GLN A 285 -9.92 16.98 -7.64
C GLN A 285 -11.21 17.38 -6.92
N ASN A 286 -11.88 16.41 -6.28
CA ASN A 286 -12.97 16.69 -5.36
C ASN A 286 -12.39 17.03 -3.98
N MET A 287 -12.18 18.32 -3.71
CA MET A 287 -11.56 18.78 -2.46
C MET A 287 -12.38 18.47 -1.21
N ILE A 288 -13.71 18.28 -1.32
CA ILE A 288 -14.56 17.88 -0.19
C ILE A 288 -14.24 16.44 0.20
N LEU A 289 -14.08 15.55 -0.78
CA LEU A 289 -13.70 14.17 -0.57
C LEU A 289 -12.28 14.07 0.01
N VAL A 290 -11.34 14.85 -0.54
CA VAL A 290 -9.96 14.95 -0.02
C VAL A 290 -9.96 15.41 1.44
N ALA A 291 -10.72 16.45 1.79
CA ALA A 291 -10.77 16.96 3.16
C ALA A 291 -11.36 15.92 4.15
N LYS A 292 -12.43 15.21 3.77
CA LYS A 292 -12.97 14.10 4.57
C LYS A 292 -11.94 13.00 4.76
N GLN A 293 -11.15 12.72 3.72
CA GLN A 293 -10.10 11.73 3.76
C GLN A 293 -8.92 12.16 4.65
N VAL A 294 -8.54 13.44 4.65
CA VAL A 294 -7.55 13.98 5.60
C VAL A 294 -8.03 13.78 7.04
N LYS A 295 -9.29 14.11 7.34
CA LYS A 295 -9.85 13.90 8.68
C LYS A 295 -9.79 12.42 9.10
N SER A 296 -10.27 11.51 8.24
CA SER A 296 -10.21 10.07 8.51
C SER A 296 -8.77 9.56 8.69
N ASN A 297 -7.79 10.12 7.97
CA ASN A 297 -6.38 9.77 8.14
C ASN A 297 -5.81 10.30 9.45
N LEU A 298 -6.26 11.47 9.92
CA LEU A 298 -5.86 12.03 11.21
C LEU A 298 -6.43 11.19 12.35
N ASP A 299 -7.71 10.83 12.27
CA ASP A 299 -8.35 9.92 13.22
C ASP A 299 -7.60 8.58 13.27
N LEU A 300 -7.17 8.07 12.11
CA LEU A 300 -6.35 6.86 12.02
C LEU A 300 -4.94 7.03 12.62
N ALA A 301 -4.32 8.21 12.51
CA ALA A 301 -3.04 8.50 13.15
C ALA A 301 -3.18 8.47 14.68
N LEU A 302 -4.20 9.16 15.19
CA LEU A 302 -4.53 9.23 16.62
C LEU A 302 -4.88 7.85 17.19
N GLY A 303 -5.73 7.08 16.52
CA GLY A 303 -6.07 5.73 16.93
C GLY A 303 -4.87 4.77 16.94
N ARG A 304 -3.79 5.10 16.23
CA ARG A 304 -2.52 4.35 16.25
C ARG A 304 -1.55 4.85 17.32
N GLY A 305 -2.01 5.68 18.25
CA GLY A 305 -1.25 6.23 19.36
C GLY A 305 -0.62 7.59 19.08
N GLY A 306 -1.08 8.30 18.05
CA GLY A 306 -0.53 9.59 17.66
C GLY A 306 0.91 9.50 17.12
N ASP A 307 1.59 10.64 17.12
CA ASP A 307 2.99 10.83 16.69
C ASP A 307 3.37 10.21 15.33
N GLN A 308 2.42 10.22 14.39
CA GLN A 308 2.53 9.52 13.12
C GLN A 308 2.05 10.38 11.96
N VAL A 309 2.63 10.11 10.79
CA VAL A 309 2.21 10.68 9.51
C VAL A 309 1.45 9.63 8.72
N VAL A 310 0.20 9.93 8.39
CA VAL A 310 -0.67 9.06 7.57
C VAL A 310 -0.94 9.72 6.23
N ILE A 311 -0.59 9.03 5.15
CA ILE A 311 -0.83 9.49 3.78
C ILE A 311 -1.73 8.50 3.06
N ARG A 312 -2.87 8.97 2.57
CA ARG A 312 -3.78 8.13 1.76
C ARG A 312 -4.28 8.88 0.54
N GLU A 313 -3.99 8.34 -0.66
CA GLU A 313 -4.73 8.70 -1.86
C GLU A 313 -6.16 8.20 -1.71
N ILE A 314 -7.16 8.92 -2.23
CA ILE A 314 -8.60 8.57 -2.08
C ILE A 314 -8.92 7.09 -2.39
N GLU A 315 -8.27 6.48 -3.38
CA GLU A 315 -8.47 5.07 -3.77
C GLU A 315 -7.24 4.19 -3.45
N GLY A 316 -6.29 4.71 -2.68
CA GLY A 316 -5.03 4.03 -2.35
C GLY A 316 -5.01 3.47 -0.93
N LYS A 317 -4.03 2.62 -0.66
CA LYS A 317 -3.72 2.16 0.70
C LYS A 317 -3.07 3.28 1.52
N ALA A 318 -3.35 3.30 2.82
CA ALA A 318 -2.67 4.19 3.76
C ALA A 318 -1.17 3.86 3.84
N ARG A 319 -0.33 4.89 3.81
CA ARG A 319 1.11 4.82 4.07
C ARG A 319 1.41 5.52 5.39
N PHE A 320 2.21 4.89 6.23
CA PHE A 320 2.54 5.37 7.56
C PHE A 320 4.02 5.73 7.65
N PHE A 321 4.34 6.87 8.27
CA PHE A 321 5.70 7.30 8.59
C PHE A 321 5.73 7.78 10.05
N GLY A 322 6.84 7.59 10.76
CA GLY A 322 6.92 7.86 12.21
C GLY A 322 6.83 6.59 13.07
N ALA A 323 6.69 6.75 14.39
CA ALA A 323 6.76 5.72 15.45
C ALA A 323 8.17 5.35 15.97
N LYS A 324 9.08 6.33 16.13
CA LYS A 324 10.38 6.12 16.81
C LYS A 324 10.32 6.29 18.32
N THR A 325 9.29 6.96 18.83
CA THR A 325 9.07 7.23 20.24
C THR A 325 8.32 6.05 20.85
N SER A 326 8.93 5.44 21.87
CA SER A 326 8.19 4.60 22.83
C SER A 326 7.11 5.46 23.43
N TYR A 327 5.88 4.96 23.44
CA TYR A 327 4.71 5.63 24.02
C TYR A 327 5.12 6.31 25.32
N THR A 328 5.03 7.63 25.35
CA THR A 328 5.12 8.35 26.61
C THR A 328 3.75 8.24 27.23
N GLU A 329 3.69 7.71 28.46
CA GLU A 329 2.44 7.69 29.23
C GLU A 329 1.96 9.12 29.41
N ASN A 330 0.95 9.51 28.63
CA ASN A 330 0.26 10.76 28.87
C ASN A 330 -0.92 10.48 29.81
N ARG A 331 -0.90 11.22 30.93
CA ARG A 331 -1.86 11.11 32.01
C ARG A 331 -3.02 12.04 31.70
N SER A 332 -4.19 11.47 31.43
CA SER A 332 -5.44 12.22 31.49
C SER A 332 -6.49 11.44 32.27
N ASP A 333 -6.42 11.54 33.61
CA ASP A 333 -7.50 11.12 34.53
C ASP A 333 -8.87 11.75 34.14
N ILE A 334 -8.83 12.83 33.33
CA ILE A 334 -10.00 13.54 32.81
C ILE A 334 -10.61 12.76 31.64
N ARG A 335 -9.80 12.30 30.69
CA ARG A 335 -10.27 11.52 29.52
C ARG A 335 -10.94 10.22 29.96
N SER A 336 -10.32 9.48 30.88
CA SER A 336 -10.91 8.26 31.45
C SER A 336 -12.25 8.55 32.14
N LYS A 337 -12.32 9.60 33.00
CA LYS A 337 -13.57 10.08 33.62
C LYS A 337 -14.65 10.41 32.61
N MET A 338 -14.32 11.17 31.57
CA MET A 338 -15.27 11.57 30.52
C MET A 338 -15.78 10.36 29.75
N PHE A 339 -14.90 9.43 29.39
CA PHE A 339 -15.29 8.19 28.74
C PHE A 339 -16.25 7.39 29.62
N PHE A 340 -15.93 7.18 30.90
CA PHE A 340 -16.79 6.39 31.80
C PHE A 340 -18.14 7.06 32.08
N GLN A 341 -18.20 8.39 32.14
CA GLN A 341 -19.47 9.12 32.19
C GLN A 341 -20.29 8.94 30.91
N ALA A 342 -19.64 8.98 29.74
CA ALA A 342 -20.28 8.70 28.46
C ALA A 342 -20.76 7.23 28.39
N LEU A 343 -19.93 6.27 28.80
CA LEU A 343 -20.27 4.85 28.87
C LEU A 343 -21.51 4.62 29.73
N LYS A 344 -21.55 5.19 30.95
CA LYS A 344 -22.73 5.10 31.83
C LYS A 344 -23.97 5.67 31.14
N SER A 345 -23.85 6.84 30.51
CA SER A 345 -24.96 7.49 29.80
C SER A 345 -25.46 6.66 28.62
N THR A 346 -24.55 6.09 27.82
CA THR A 346 -24.86 5.21 26.69
C THR A 346 -25.52 3.92 27.18
N VAL A 347 -24.92 3.20 28.13
CA VAL A 347 -25.48 1.95 28.65
C VAL A 347 -26.91 2.14 29.20
N LEU A 348 -27.19 3.28 29.84
CA LEU A 348 -28.52 3.60 30.36
C LEU A 348 -29.59 3.81 29.28
N THR A 349 -29.24 4.01 27.99
CA THR A 349 -30.23 4.08 26.90
C THR A 349 -30.64 2.73 26.34
N TYR A 350 -29.90 1.66 26.65
CA TYR A 350 -30.15 0.29 26.21
C TYR A 350 -30.73 -0.55 27.35
N ASP A 351 -31.44 -1.62 27.01
CA ASP A 351 -32.07 -2.51 27.99
C ASP A 351 -31.17 -3.69 28.35
N ARG A 352 -30.39 -4.17 27.36
CA ARG A 352 -29.46 -5.30 27.47
C ARG A 352 -28.10 -4.94 26.90
N VAL A 353 -27.06 -5.56 27.46
CA VAL A 353 -25.68 -5.42 26.97
C VAL A 353 -25.09 -6.80 26.72
N LEU A 354 -24.54 -6.99 25.52
CA LEU A 354 -23.72 -8.14 25.20
C LEU A 354 -22.25 -7.70 25.20
N VAL A 355 -21.41 -8.37 25.98
CA VAL A 355 -19.98 -8.13 26.03
C VAL A 355 -19.29 -9.22 25.22
N SER A 356 -18.40 -8.84 24.31
CA SER A 356 -17.65 -9.77 23.46
C SER A 356 -16.16 -9.48 23.57
N GLY A 357 -15.37 -10.54 23.74
CA GLY A 357 -13.93 -10.53 23.48
C GLY A 357 -13.61 -11.00 22.06
N HIS A 358 -12.33 -11.27 21.80
CA HIS A 358 -11.89 -11.95 20.57
C HIS A 358 -12.11 -13.48 20.63
N GLN A 359 -12.06 -14.16 19.48
CA GLN A 359 -12.43 -15.58 19.30
C GLN A 359 -11.58 -16.58 20.11
N SER A 360 -10.33 -16.24 20.38
CA SER A 360 -9.44 -17.04 21.23
C SER A 360 -9.08 -16.22 22.46
N PRO A 361 -10.02 -16.01 23.39
CA PRO A 361 -9.85 -15.08 24.49
C PRO A 361 -8.62 -15.46 25.32
N ASP A 362 -7.95 -14.46 25.87
CA ASP A 362 -6.94 -14.62 26.92
C ASP A 362 -7.46 -14.01 28.24
N MET A 363 -6.57 -13.86 29.23
CA MET A 363 -6.95 -13.30 30.52
C MET A 363 -7.23 -11.79 30.47
N ASP A 364 -6.68 -11.04 29.52
CA ASP A 364 -7.01 -9.62 29.36
C ASP A 364 -8.44 -9.50 28.83
N SER A 365 -8.74 -10.21 27.75
CA SER A 365 -10.08 -10.26 27.15
C SER A 365 -11.15 -10.77 28.13
N LEU A 366 -10.90 -11.88 28.84
CA LEU A 366 -11.83 -12.40 29.85
C LEU A 366 -11.95 -11.46 31.07
N GLY A 367 -10.84 -10.96 31.58
CA GLY A 367 -10.81 -10.03 32.72
C GLY A 367 -11.56 -8.74 32.40
N SER A 368 -11.37 -8.22 31.19
CA SER A 368 -12.06 -7.05 30.68
C SER A 368 -13.56 -7.30 30.51
N ALA A 369 -13.94 -8.46 29.99
CA ALA A 369 -15.35 -8.81 29.82
C ALA A 369 -16.07 -8.91 31.17
N LEU A 370 -15.43 -9.54 32.17
CA LEU A 370 -15.94 -9.64 33.55
C LEU A 370 -16.05 -8.26 34.22
N ALA A 371 -15.05 -7.40 34.04
CA ALA A 371 -15.07 -6.03 34.55
C ALA A 371 -16.25 -5.24 33.96
N VAL A 372 -16.43 -5.27 32.63
CA VAL A 372 -17.57 -4.60 31.96
C VAL A 372 -18.91 -5.17 32.43
N GLN A 373 -19.03 -6.50 32.54
CA GLN A 373 -20.25 -7.15 33.05
C GLN A 373 -20.60 -6.64 34.45
N GLN A 374 -19.63 -6.52 35.33
CA GLN A 374 -19.83 -6.01 36.69
C GLN A 374 -20.19 -4.51 36.68
N ILE A 375 -19.51 -3.70 35.86
CA ILE A 375 -19.80 -2.26 35.69
C ILE A 375 -21.24 -2.05 35.21
N VAL A 376 -21.65 -2.74 34.16
CA VAL A 376 -23.00 -2.60 33.59
C VAL A 376 -24.06 -3.11 34.57
N SER A 377 -23.78 -4.20 35.27
CA SER A 377 -24.66 -4.73 36.33
C SER A 377 -24.83 -3.72 37.47
N SER A 378 -23.78 -2.97 37.83
CA SER A 378 -23.86 -1.90 38.84
C SER A 378 -24.79 -0.75 38.42
N PHE A 379 -24.99 -0.54 37.12
CA PHE A 379 -25.95 0.42 36.58
C PHE A 379 -27.39 -0.12 36.56
N GLY A 380 -27.61 -1.36 37.01
CA GLY A 380 -28.92 -2.02 37.01
C GLY A 380 -29.37 -2.47 35.62
N ARG A 381 -28.44 -2.71 34.69
CA ARG A 381 -28.71 -3.24 33.34
C ARG A 381 -28.27 -4.69 33.23
N GLU A 382 -28.99 -5.48 32.43
CA GLU A 382 -28.65 -6.88 32.19
C GLU A 382 -27.47 -6.98 31.23
N ALA A 383 -26.37 -7.59 31.68
CA ALA A 383 -25.16 -7.79 30.89
C ALA A 383 -24.74 -9.26 30.87
N LYS A 384 -24.44 -9.78 29.67
CA LYS A 384 -23.90 -11.13 29.49
C LYS A 384 -22.66 -11.11 28.60
N ILE A 385 -21.73 -12.02 28.87
CA ILE A 385 -20.48 -12.22 28.15
C ILE A 385 -20.69 -13.34 27.14
N LEU A 386 -20.51 -13.03 25.86
CA LEU A 386 -20.55 -14.03 24.80
C LEU A 386 -19.31 -14.92 24.91
N ILE A 387 -19.54 -16.23 24.92
CA ILE A 387 -18.50 -17.22 25.12
C ILE A 387 -18.63 -18.41 24.16
N ASP A 388 -17.49 -18.92 23.70
CA ASP A 388 -17.40 -20.22 23.03
C ASP A 388 -16.54 -21.16 23.85
N ARG A 389 -17.19 -22.05 24.62
CA ARG A 389 -16.52 -22.99 25.54
C ARG A 389 -15.62 -23.99 24.80
N ASP A 390 -15.91 -24.29 23.54
CA ASP A 390 -15.13 -25.24 22.75
C ASP A 390 -13.82 -24.61 22.26
N GLY A 391 -13.83 -23.30 21.99
CA GLY A 391 -12.69 -22.53 21.46
C GLY A 391 -11.67 -22.02 22.49
N MET A 392 -11.93 -22.14 23.80
CA MET A 392 -11.09 -21.53 24.85
C MET A 392 -9.88 -22.39 25.24
N THR A 393 -8.87 -21.76 25.81
CA THR A 393 -7.71 -22.40 26.43
C THR A 393 -8.05 -23.02 27.79
N GLU A 394 -7.23 -23.97 28.25
CA GLU A 394 -7.51 -24.74 29.47
C GLU A 394 -7.49 -23.88 30.75
N ASP A 395 -6.61 -22.88 30.80
CA ASP A 395 -6.53 -21.90 31.89
C ASP A 395 -7.81 -21.06 32.01
N ILE A 396 -8.41 -20.65 30.90
CA ILE A 396 -9.71 -19.98 30.91
C ILE A 396 -10.83 -20.93 31.34
N ARG A 397 -10.84 -22.16 30.83
CA ARG A 397 -11.84 -23.17 31.24
C ARG A 397 -11.76 -23.45 32.74
N GLU A 398 -10.57 -23.52 33.32
CA GLU A 398 -10.38 -23.72 34.77
C GLU A 398 -11.02 -22.59 35.58
N ILE A 399 -10.88 -21.34 35.12
CA ILE A 399 -11.49 -20.17 35.78
C ILE A 399 -13.00 -20.23 35.68
N ILE A 400 -13.56 -20.47 34.50
CA ILE A 400 -15.01 -20.42 34.27
C ILE A 400 -15.73 -21.58 34.93
N ASN A 401 -15.08 -22.74 35.04
CA ASN A 401 -15.61 -23.89 35.76
C ASN A 401 -15.37 -23.81 37.28
N ASN A 402 -14.88 -22.68 37.80
CA ASN A 402 -14.81 -22.45 39.24
C ASN A 402 -16.22 -22.33 39.83
N ASP A 403 -16.40 -22.89 41.04
CA ASP A 403 -17.60 -22.79 41.88
C ASP A 403 -18.27 -21.40 41.90
N TYR A 404 -17.50 -20.32 41.81
CA TYR A 404 -18.02 -18.95 41.79
C TYR A 404 -18.83 -18.66 40.52
N PHE A 405 -18.30 -19.04 39.35
CA PHE A 405 -18.90 -18.78 38.04
C PHE A 405 -19.95 -19.83 37.69
N GLU A 406 -19.72 -21.10 38.02
CA GLU A 406 -20.68 -22.19 37.76
C GLU A 406 -22.05 -21.91 38.43
N LYS A 407 -22.06 -21.31 39.63
CA LYS A 407 -23.29 -20.93 40.34
C LYS A 407 -24.01 -19.71 39.75
N ARG A 408 -23.35 -18.95 38.89
CA ARG A 408 -23.83 -17.69 38.28
C ARG A 408 -23.80 -17.74 36.76
N ASP A 409 -23.66 -18.93 36.19
CA ASP A 409 -23.34 -19.11 34.77
C ASP A 409 -24.36 -18.40 33.87
N ASP A 410 -25.65 -18.71 34.08
CA ASP A 410 -26.78 -18.11 33.36
C ASP A 410 -26.88 -16.57 33.49
N GLN A 411 -26.28 -15.99 34.53
CA GLN A 411 -26.31 -14.54 34.81
C GLN A 411 -25.13 -13.80 34.16
N ILE A 412 -24.02 -14.49 33.91
CA ILE A 412 -22.76 -13.89 33.47
C ILE A 412 -22.45 -14.24 32.02
N PHE A 413 -22.68 -15.47 31.60
CA PHE A 413 -22.27 -15.99 30.29
C PHE A 413 -23.47 -16.31 29.40
N ILE A 414 -23.23 -16.28 28.09
CA ILE A 414 -24.17 -16.73 27.06
C ILE A 414 -23.40 -17.36 25.90
N GLU A 415 -23.87 -18.50 25.41
CA GLU A 415 -23.31 -19.16 24.22
C GLU A 415 -24.04 -18.72 22.94
N ASP A 416 -23.37 -18.84 21.80
CA ASP A 416 -23.92 -18.48 20.46
C ASP A 416 -25.28 -19.15 20.18
N LYS A 417 -25.50 -20.37 20.69
CA LYS A 417 -26.77 -21.12 20.55
C LYS A 417 -27.97 -20.48 21.26
N GLU A 418 -27.73 -19.65 22.27
CA GLU A 418 -28.76 -18.98 23.09
C GLU A 418 -28.92 -17.51 22.74
N LEU A 419 -28.03 -17.00 21.88
CA LEU A 419 -27.89 -15.58 21.56
C LEU A 419 -29.18 -14.95 21.04
N ASP A 420 -29.88 -15.63 20.13
CA ASP A 420 -31.16 -15.17 19.56
C ASP A 420 -32.25 -14.88 20.62
N SER A 421 -32.18 -15.52 21.79
CA SER A 421 -33.15 -15.30 22.88
C SER A 421 -32.83 -14.06 23.73
N PHE A 422 -31.58 -13.60 23.68
CA PHE A 422 -31.09 -12.46 24.45
C PHE A 422 -31.07 -11.17 23.62
N LEU A 423 -30.78 -11.27 22.32
CA LEU A 423 -30.71 -10.12 21.43
C LEU A 423 -32.09 -9.50 21.14
N ASP A 424 -32.13 -8.17 21.13
CA ASP A 424 -33.27 -7.36 20.68
C ASP A 424 -32.81 -6.01 20.12
N GLU A 425 -33.72 -5.21 19.55
CA GLU A 425 -33.41 -3.89 18.97
C GLU A 425 -32.77 -2.89 19.95
N LYS A 426 -32.79 -3.17 21.25
CA LYS A 426 -32.22 -2.34 22.32
C LYS A 426 -31.04 -3.02 23.01
N THR A 427 -30.35 -3.90 22.30
CA THR A 427 -29.11 -4.51 22.77
C THR A 427 -27.91 -3.67 22.33
N LEU A 428 -27.01 -3.39 23.28
CA LEU A 428 -25.71 -2.77 23.02
C LEU A 428 -24.62 -3.83 22.97
N LEU A 429 -23.72 -3.75 21.98
CA LEU A 429 -22.54 -4.60 21.91
C LEU A 429 -21.33 -3.85 22.47
N ILE A 430 -20.68 -4.39 23.50
CA ILE A 430 -19.41 -3.87 24.02
C ILE A 430 -18.29 -4.82 23.66
N LEU A 431 -17.35 -4.35 22.86
CA LEU A 431 -16.14 -5.07 22.48
C LEU A 431 -15.03 -4.73 23.46
N VAL A 432 -14.42 -5.75 24.03
CA VAL A 432 -13.24 -5.63 24.90
C VAL A 432 -12.03 -6.27 24.24
N ASP A 433 -10.88 -5.61 24.34
CA ASP A 433 -9.58 -6.09 23.87
C ASP A 433 -9.50 -6.41 22.36
N HIS A 434 -10.44 -5.86 21.58
CA HIS A 434 -10.39 -5.87 20.12
C HIS A 434 -11.35 -4.84 19.51
N HIS A 435 -11.09 -4.49 18.25
CA HIS A 435 -11.93 -3.58 17.46
C HIS A 435 -12.18 -4.05 16.02
N ARG A 436 -11.78 -5.28 15.67
CA ARG A 436 -11.89 -5.85 14.31
C ARG A 436 -12.92 -6.97 14.25
N SER A 437 -13.71 -7.00 13.18
CA SER A 437 -14.80 -7.97 13.03
C SER A 437 -14.30 -9.42 12.95
N MET A 438 -13.29 -9.66 12.12
CA MET A 438 -12.74 -11.00 11.82
C MET A 438 -12.15 -11.75 13.02
N ILE A 439 -11.77 -11.03 14.09
CA ILE A 439 -11.25 -11.65 15.32
C ILE A 439 -12.27 -11.65 16.45
N SER A 440 -13.46 -11.09 16.25
CA SER A 440 -14.48 -10.94 17.27
C SER A 440 -15.22 -12.25 17.51
N GLN A 441 -15.51 -12.58 18.77
CA GLN A 441 -16.43 -13.68 19.09
C GLN A 441 -17.86 -13.38 18.57
N ALA A 442 -18.22 -12.10 18.44
CA ALA A 442 -19.51 -11.62 17.95
C ALA A 442 -19.53 -11.32 16.43
N GLU A 443 -18.61 -11.92 15.64
CA GLU A 443 -18.47 -11.65 14.20
C GLU A 443 -19.80 -11.65 13.43
N LYS A 444 -20.71 -12.60 13.74
CA LYS A 444 -22.01 -12.78 13.06
C LYS A 444 -22.97 -11.59 13.21
N ILE A 445 -22.89 -10.88 14.32
CA ILE A 445 -23.81 -9.78 14.69
C ILE A 445 -23.10 -8.44 14.75
N PHE A 446 -21.82 -8.41 14.36
CA PHE A 446 -20.90 -7.28 14.56
C PHE A 446 -21.40 -5.98 13.91
N PHE A 447 -22.17 -6.06 12.81
CA PHE A 447 -22.67 -4.88 12.10
C PHE A 447 -24.15 -4.58 12.37
N ASP A 448 -24.82 -5.37 13.22
CA ASP A 448 -26.28 -5.29 13.43
C ASP A 448 -26.67 -4.39 14.61
N TYR A 449 -25.74 -4.12 15.54
CA TYR A 449 -25.99 -3.39 16.80
C TYR A 449 -25.05 -2.21 16.98
N ASP A 450 -25.44 -1.23 17.80
CA ASP A 450 -24.52 -0.16 18.19
C ASP A 450 -23.37 -0.72 19.02
N ILE A 451 -22.15 -0.25 18.74
CA ILE A 451 -20.91 -0.77 19.34
C ILE A 451 -20.25 0.24 20.27
N VAL A 452 -19.86 -0.20 21.46
CA VAL A 452 -18.82 0.43 22.27
C VAL A 452 -17.53 -0.39 22.21
N ILE A 453 -16.39 0.26 22.10
CA ILE A 453 -15.08 -0.40 22.04
C ILE A 453 -14.21 0.04 23.20
N ILE A 454 -13.57 -0.91 23.88
CA ILE A 454 -12.54 -0.67 24.91
C ILE A 454 -11.34 -1.56 24.56
N ASP A 455 -10.27 -0.95 24.08
CA ASP A 455 -9.14 -1.70 23.53
C ASP A 455 -7.84 -0.89 23.69
N HIS A 456 -6.72 -1.59 23.86
CA HIS A 456 -5.38 -1.02 23.96
C HIS A 456 -4.54 -1.28 22.69
N HIS A 457 -5.11 -1.92 21.68
CA HIS A 457 -4.46 -2.09 20.39
C HIS A 457 -4.54 -0.81 19.55
N ARG A 458 -3.55 -0.65 18.66
CA ARG A 458 -3.60 0.39 17.63
C ARG A 458 -4.78 0.17 16.71
N GLN A 459 -5.50 1.25 16.41
CA GLN A 459 -6.59 1.24 15.45
C GLN A 459 -6.13 0.70 14.09
N ALA A 460 -6.82 -0.33 13.63
CA ALA A 460 -6.70 -0.90 12.30
C ALA A 460 -7.40 -0.04 11.25
N GLU A 461 -7.08 -0.28 9.97
CA GLU A 461 -7.78 0.41 8.87
C GLU A 461 -9.28 0.03 8.82
N GLU A 462 -9.58 -1.22 9.20
CA GLU A 462 -10.94 -1.70 9.43
C GLU A 462 -11.40 -1.26 10.82
N PHE A 463 -12.42 -0.39 10.88
CA PHE A 463 -13.03 0.06 12.13
C PHE A 463 -14.57 0.07 11.99
N PRO A 464 -15.34 -0.29 13.04
CA PRO A 464 -16.78 -0.49 12.91
C PRO A 464 -17.50 0.83 12.65
N SER A 465 -18.27 0.92 11.57
CA SER A 465 -19.01 2.15 11.21
C SER A 465 -20.17 2.46 12.16
N ASN A 466 -20.65 1.45 12.89
CA ASN A 466 -21.69 1.47 13.92
C ASN A 466 -21.12 1.67 15.34
N CYS A 467 -19.84 2.07 15.47
CA CYS A 467 -19.27 2.43 16.76
C CYS A 467 -19.83 3.77 17.25
N VAL A 468 -20.50 3.76 18.40
CA VAL A 468 -21.09 4.95 19.03
C VAL A 468 -20.18 5.57 20.10
N LEU A 469 -19.24 4.79 20.66
CA LEU A 469 -18.29 5.23 21.66
C LEU A 469 -17.04 4.33 21.65
N SER A 470 -15.84 4.90 21.75
CA SER A 470 -14.59 4.13 21.77
C SER A 470 -13.59 4.67 22.79
N TYR A 471 -12.95 3.77 23.54
CA TYR A 471 -11.78 4.03 24.36
C TYR A 471 -10.62 3.21 23.82
N LEU A 472 -9.82 3.84 22.97
CA LEU A 472 -8.61 3.27 22.39
C LEU A 472 -7.40 3.95 23.00
N GLU A 473 -6.58 3.20 23.73
CA GLU A 473 -5.37 3.70 24.38
C GLU A 473 -4.16 2.80 24.07
N PRO A 474 -3.49 3.01 22.91
CA PRO A 474 -2.34 2.22 22.49
C PRO A 474 -1.12 2.22 23.44
N SER A 475 -1.10 3.15 24.39
CA SER A 475 -0.06 3.25 25.42
C SER A 475 -0.35 2.41 26.67
N ALA A 476 -1.59 1.96 26.88
CA ALA A 476 -1.96 1.18 28.06
C ALA A 476 -1.42 -0.26 27.95
N SER A 477 -1.16 -0.90 29.08
CA SER A 477 -0.62 -2.26 29.06
C SER A 477 -1.59 -3.26 28.47
N SER A 478 -2.87 -3.09 28.78
CA SER A 478 -3.95 -4.05 28.54
C SER A 478 -5.33 -3.38 28.68
N ALA A 479 -6.39 -3.98 28.15
CA ALA A 479 -7.75 -3.47 28.29
C ALA A 479 -8.23 -3.51 29.77
N VAL A 480 -7.76 -4.48 30.56
CA VAL A 480 -8.01 -4.52 32.02
C VAL A 480 -7.37 -3.35 32.76
N GLU A 481 -6.23 -2.81 32.30
CA GLU A 481 -5.64 -1.59 32.88
C GLU A 481 -6.65 -0.44 32.77
N LEU A 482 -7.17 -0.22 31.55
CA LEU A 482 -8.17 0.81 31.26
C LEU A 482 -9.41 0.65 32.12
N LEU A 483 -9.95 -0.57 32.21
CA LEU A 483 -11.15 -0.84 33.00
C LEU A 483 -10.89 -0.74 34.50
N THR A 484 -9.67 -0.99 34.97
CA THR A 484 -9.31 -0.77 36.38
C THR A 484 -9.42 0.70 36.78
N GLU A 485 -9.13 1.62 35.85
CA GLU A 485 -9.26 3.06 36.08
C GLU A 485 -10.70 3.47 36.42
N TYR A 486 -11.71 2.79 35.87
CA TYR A 486 -13.11 3.03 36.22
C TYR A 486 -13.32 2.90 37.73
N PHE A 487 -12.84 1.81 38.30
CA PHE A 487 -13.05 1.47 39.70
C PHE A 487 -12.21 2.31 40.66
N SER A 488 -11.04 2.79 40.23
CA SER A 488 -10.20 3.68 41.04
C SER A 488 -10.73 5.12 41.05
N VAL A 489 -11.42 5.54 39.99
CA VAL A 489 -11.89 6.90 39.78
C VAL A 489 -13.28 7.16 40.36
N ILE A 490 -14.18 6.18 40.28
CA ILE A 490 -15.57 6.35 40.69
C ILE A 490 -15.72 5.91 42.15
N ASP A 491 -15.88 6.90 43.05
CA ASP A 491 -16.13 6.72 44.49
C ASP A 491 -17.57 6.26 44.76
N GLU A 492 -17.99 5.17 44.10
CA GLU A 492 -19.22 4.45 44.41
C GLU A 492 -18.85 3.30 45.35
N LYS A 493 -18.96 3.54 46.66
CA LYS A 493 -18.60 2.62 47.75
C LYS A 493 -19.22 1.21 47.68
N ASP A 494 -20.23 1.02 46.82
CA ASP A 494 -20.93 -0.24 46.62
C ASP A 494 -20.43 -1.02 45.37
N ASN A 495 -19.42 -0.52 44.63
CA ASN A 495 -18.88 -1.11 43.39
C ASN A 495 -17.47 -1.72 43.55
N ALA A 496 -17.18 -2.35 44.69
CA ALA A 496 -15.92 -3.05 44.86
C ALA A 496 -15.83 -4.26 43.90
N ILE A 497 -14.69 -4.44 43.25
CA ILE A 497 -14.43 -5.59 42.37
C ILE A 497 -14.38 -6.87 43.22
N ASP A 498 -15.02 -7.94 42.76
CA ASP A 498 -14.93 -9.24 43.44
C ASP A 498 -13.49 -9.80 43.40
N GLU A 499 -13.05 -10.47 44.47
CA GLU A 499 -11.69 -11.00 44.60
C GLU A 499 -11.26 -11.86 43.41
N LEU A 500 -12.17 -12.72 42.92
CA LEU A 500 -11.89 -13.59 41.78
C LEU A 500 -11.76 -12.78 40.49
N ILE A 501 -12.66 -11.82 40.24
CA ILE A 501 -12.58 -10.94 39.07
C ILE A 501 -11.29 -10.11 39.13
N ALA A 502 -10.95 -9.55 40.28
CA ALA A 502 -9.69 -8.82 40.48
C ALA A 502 -8.46 -9.71 40.23
N THR A 503 -8.54 -11.00 40.57
CA THR A 503 -7.49 -12.00 40.28
C THR A 503 -7.35 -12.23 38.77
N VAL A 504 -8.45 -12.38 38.02
CA VAL A 504 -8.44 -12.54 36.57
C VAL A 504 -7.90 -11.28 35.89
N MET A 505 -8.39 -10.10 36.28
CA MET A 505 -7.90 -8.83 35.75
C MET A 505 -6.40 -8.64 35.98
N LEU A 506 -5.90 -8.96 37.19
CA LEU A 506 -4.46 -8.86 37.46
C LEU A 506 -3.66 -9.91 36.67
N ALA A 507 -4.23 -11.09 36.41
CA ALA A 507 -3.63 -12.07 35.51
C ALA A 507 -3.50 -11.51 34.08
N GLY A 508 -4.54 -10.84 33.56
CA GLY A 508 -4.51 -10.15 32.26
C GLY A 508 -3.37 -9.15 32.15
N ILE A 509 -3.24 -8.23 33.13
CA ILE A 509 -2.10 -7.29 33.18
C ILE A 509 -0.77 -8.05 33.15
N ILE A 510 -0.62 -9.10 33.98
CA ILE A 510 0.64 -9.85 34.08
C ILE A 510 0.99 -10.57 32.77
N ILE A 511 0.01 -11.07 32.02
CA ILE A 511 0.25 -11.74 30.73
C ILE A 511 0.69 -10.73 29.68
N ASP A 512 -0.09 -9.67 29.46
CA ASP A 512 0.18 -8.69 28.40
C ASP A 512 1.45 -7.89 28.60
N THR A 513 1.79 -7.63 29.86
CA THR A 513 3.03 -6.97 30.23
C THR A 513 4.23 -7.91 30.28
N ASN A 514 4.03 -9.22 30.08
CA ASN A 514 5.03 -10.25 30.34
C ASN A 514 5.70 -10.04 31.72
N GLN A 515 4.90 -10.07 32.79
CA GLN A 515 5.32 -9.83 34.17
C GLN A 515 5.95 -8.45 34.39
N PHE A 516 5.28 -7.39 33.89
CA PHE A 516 5.70 -5.99 34.03
C PHE A 516 7.00 -5.63 33.27
N SER A 517 7.42 -6.44 32.30
CA SER A 517 8.65 -6.22 31.54
C SER A 517 8.42 -5.48 30.22
N LEU A 518 7.21 -5.55 29.66
CA LEU A 518 6.80 -4.96 28.40
C LEU A 518 5.62 -4.02 28.60
N ARG A 519 5.58 -2.93 27.82
CA ARG A 519 4.47 -1.95 27.77
C ARG A 519 3.91 -1.57 29.15
N THR A 520 4.80 -1.49 30.13
CA THR A 520 4.45 -1.25 31.52
C THR A 520 4.82 0.17 31.87
N GLY A 521 3.87 0.91 32.40
CA GLY A 521 4.12 2.23 32.93
C GLY A 521 3.56 2.42 34.34
N SER A 522 3.60 3.66 34.81
CA SER A 522 3.05 4.06 36.11
C SER A 522 1.57 3.70 36.25
N ARG A 523 0.74 3.89 35.21
CA ARG A 523 -0.69 3.52 35.23
C ARG A 523 -0.89 2.03 35.44
N THR A 524 -0.07 1.21 34.78
CA THR A 524 -0.06 -0.25 34.93
C THR A 524 0.19 -0.68 36.37
N PHE A 525 1.17 -0.05 37.05
CA PHE A 525 1.46 -0.35 38.44
C PHE A 525 0.37 0.13 39.40
N GLU A 526 -0.27 1.26 39.12
CA GLU A 526 -1.40 1.76 39.89
C GLU A 526 -2.61 0.83 39.77
N ALA A 527 -2.94 0.38 38.55
CA ALA A 527 -3.98 -0.62 38.30
C ALA A 527 -3.67 -1.93 39.04
N ALA A 528 -2.44 -2.44 38.93
CA ALA A 528 -2.02 -3.65 39.64
C ALA A 528 -2.12 -3.49 41.17
N ALA A 529 -1.71 -2.33 41.71
CA ALA A 529 -1.81 -2.04 43.14
C ALA A 529 -3.28 -1.97 43.59
N TYR A 530 -4.16 -1.37 42.79
CA TYR A 530 -5.59 -1.32 43.05
C TYR A 530 -6.21 -2.72 43.06
N LEU A 531 -6.00 -3.52 42.03
CA LEU A 531 -6.51 -4.90 41.95
C LEU A 531 -5.99 -5.75 43.11
N LYS A 532 -4.72 -5.55 43.50
CA LYS A 532 -4.16 -6.21 44.67
C LYS A 532 -4.85 -5.80 45.97
N SER A 533 -5.20 -4.52 46.11
CA SER A 533 -5.96 -4.02 47.27
C SER A 533 -7.38 -4.59 47.34
N MET A 534 -7.97 -4.97 46.20
CA MET A 534 -9.26 -5.67 46.09
C MET A 534 -9.17 -7.18 46.34
N GLY A 535 -7.97 -7.70 46.65
CA GLY A 535 -7.77 -9.09 47.08
C GLY A 535 -7.24 -10.03 46.00
N ALA A 536 -6.83 -9.54 44.83
CA ALA A 536 -6.25 -10.38 43.78
C ALA A 536 -5.16 -11.34 44.30
N ASP A 537 -5.28 -12.63 44.00
CA ASP A 537 -4.42 -13.68 44.57
C ASP A 537 -3.29 -14.09 43.63
N ASN A 538 -2.06 -13.66 43.95
CA ASN A 538 -0.85 -13.96 43.17
C ASN A 538 -0.56 -15.47 43.09
N ILE A 539 -0.98 -16.27 44.08
CA ILE A 539 -0.75 -17.72 44.07
C ILE A 539 -1.66 -18.37 43.01
N LYS A 540 -2.93 -17.95 42.93
CA LYS A 540 -3.85 -18.39 41.86
C LYS A 540 -3.34 -17.97 40.50
N ILE A 541 -2.93 -16.72 40.34
CA ILE A 541 -2.35 -16.23 39.07
C ILE A 541 -1.14 -17.07 38.68
N LYS A 542 -0.20 -17.31 39.61
CA LYS A 542 0.96 -18.18 39.36
C LYS A 542 0.55 -19.61 39.01
N HIS A 543 -0.60 -20.09 39.50
CA HIS A 543 -1.10 -21.42 39.13
C HIS A 543 -1.60 -21.47 37.69
N LEU A 544 -2.34 -20.44 37.26
CA LEU A 544 -2.89 -20.30 35.92
C LEU A 544 -1.76 -20.15 34.87
N LEU A 545 -0.69 -19.44 35.23
CA LEU A 545 0.47 -19.22 34.35
C LEU A 545 1.45 -20.39 34.27
N LYS A 546 1.09 -21.58 34.79
CA LYS A 546 2.00 -22.74 34.75
C LYS A 546 2.04 -23.33 33.34
N GLU A 547 3.24 -23.41 32.79
CA GLU A 547 3.50 -24.14 31.56
C GLU A 547 3.65 -25.65 31.83
N SER A 548 3.31 -26.46 30.82
CA SER A 548 3.56 -27.90 30.86
C SER A 548 5.07 -28.20 30.81
N LEU A 549 5.49 -29.31 31.42
CA LEU A 549 6.88 -29.75 31.34
C LEU A 549 7.34 -30.01 29.90
N GLU A 550 6.43 -30.45 29.02
CA GLU A 550 6.73 -30.70 27.62
C GLU A 550 7.00 -29.39 26.86
N THR A 551 6.16 -28.37 27.06
CA THR A 551 6.36 -27.01 26.52
C THR A 551 7.70 -26.44 26.96
N ILE A 552 8.03 -26.54 28.25
CA ILE A 552 9.32 -26.07 28.80
C ILE A 552 10.51 -26.81 28.15
N LYS A 553 10.39 -28.11 27.91
CA LYS A 553 11.46 -28.89 27.25
C LYS A 553 11.69 -28.44 25.81
N ILE A 554 10.62 -28.21 25.05
CA ILE A 554 10.72 -27.74 23.65
C ILE A 554 11.38 -26.36 23.62
N LYS A 555 10.89 -25.42 24.43
CA LYS A 555 11.45 -24.07 24.57
C LYS A 555 12.93 -24.08 24.93
N ASN A 556 13.32 -24.88 25.93
CA ASN A 556 14.73 -25.00 26.33
C ASN A 556 15.60 -25.59 25.21
N HIS A 557 15.06 -26.50 24.41
CA HIS A 557 15.80 -27.05 23.27
C HIS A 557 16.04 -26.00 22.18
N LEU A 558 15.03 -25.17 21.88
CA LEU A 558 15.19 -24.02 20.98
C LEU A 558 16.23 -23.02 21.52
N ILE A 559 16.22 -22.75 22.82
CA ILE A 559 17.19 -21.86 23.45
C ILE A 559 18.60 -22.45 23.36
N GLU A 560 18.76 -23.76 23.59
CA GLU A 560 20.05 -24.47 23.48
C GLU A 560 20.66 -24.37 22.07
N ASP A 561 19.83 -24.44 21.02
CA ASP A 561 20.26 -24.39 19.62
C ASP A 561 20.43 -22.97 19.06
N THR A 562 20.28 -21.94 19.92
CA THR A 562 20.35 -20.53 19.49
C THR A 562 21.76 -20.14 19.02
N LYS A 563 21.82 -19.49 17.85
CA LYS A 563 23.02 -18.88 17.28
C LYS A 563 23.01 -17.38 17.53
N ILE A 564 24.10 -16.84 18.06
CA ILE A 564 24.29 -15.40 18.20
C ILE A 564 24.99 -14.86 16.95
N ILE A 565 24.38 -13.88 16.29
CA ILE A 565 24.88 -13.21 15.09
C ILE A 565 25.21 -11.75 15.44
N ASP A 566 26.38 -11.28 15.02
CA ASP A 566 26.89 -9.92 15.23
C ASP A 566 26.81 -9.43 16.69
N SER A 567 26.84 -10.36 17.64
CA SER A 567 26.76 -10.16 19.10
C SER A 567 25.43 -9.61 19.64
N ILE A 568 24.49 -9.22 18.78
CA ILE A 568 23.23 -8.56 19.18
C ILE A 568 21.96 -9.29 18.73
N TYR A 569 22.08 -10.24 17.80
CA TYR A 569 20.96 -10.99 17.26
C TYR A 569 20.97 -12.44 17.76
N ALA A 570 19.89 -12.89 18.38
CA ALA A 570 19.68 -14.30 18.71
C ALA A 570 18.81 -14.95 17.62
N VAL A 571 19.29 -15.99 16.94
CA VAL A 571 18.53 -16.71 15.92
C VAL A 571 18.49 -18.19 16.28
N THR A 572 17.30 -18.76 16.39
CA THR A 572 17.13 -20.21 16.61
C THR A 572 16.18 -20.81 15.59
N ILE A 573 16.37 -22.10 15.33
CA ILE A 573 15.57 -22.91 14.41
C ILE A 573 14.92 -24.05 15.19
N ALA A 574 13.61 -24.26 15.02
CA ALA A 574 12.98 -25.50 15.45
C ALA A 574 13.46 -26.65 14.57
N ASN A 575 13.66 -27.83 15.18
CA ASN A 575 14.05 -29.02 14.44
C ASN A 575 13.05 -29.35 13.32
N GLU A 576 13.58 -29.76 12.18
CA GLU A 576 12.77 -30.19 11.04
C GLU A 576 11.79 -31.30 11.46
N GLY A 577 10.51 -31.12 11.12
CA GLY A 577 9.43 -32.06 11.44
C GLY A 577 8.79 -31.90 12.83
N ILE A 578 9.28 -30.99 13.67
CA ILE A 578 8.56 -30.58 14.88
C ILE A 578 7.69 -29.36 14.53
N ILE A 579 6.38 -29.56 14.54
CA ILE A 579 5.43 -28.46 14.42
C ILE A 579 5.42 -27.70 15.74
N VAL A 580 5.73 -26.41 15.67
CA VAL A 580 5.68 -25.49 16.81
C VAL A 580 4.60 -24.46 16.50
N ASP A 581 3.73 -24.17 17.46
CA ASP A 581 2.74 -23.12 17.28
C ASP A 581 3.36 -21.71 17.40
N ASN A 582 2.62 -20.72 16.92
CA ASN A 582 3.09 -19.33 16.92
C ASN A 582 3.31 -18.77 18.34
N VAL A 583 2.59 -19.28 19.35
CA VAL A 583 2.63 -18.80 20.74
C VAL A 583 3.94 -19.23 21.38
N LEU A 584 4.30 -20.51 21.27
CA LEU A 584 5.55 -21.04 21.80
C LEU A 584 6.76 -20.42 21.11
N ALA A 585 6.71 -20.22 19.79
CA ALA A 585 7.77 -19.54 19.06
C ALA A 585 7.93 -18.08 19.50
N SER A 586 6.82 -17.37 19.70
CA SER A 586 6.78 -16.00 20.21
C SER A 586 7.38 -15.89 21.62
N GLN A 587 6.94 -16.75 22.55
CA GLN A 587 7.47 -16.78 23.91
C GLN A 587 8.96 -17.13 23.94
N THR A 588 9.39 -18.08 23.12
CA THR A 588 10.81 -18.41 23.00
C THR A 588 11.61 -17.20 22.50
N ALA A 589 11.09 -16.44 21.52
CA ALA A 589 11.74 -15.21 21.07
C ALA A 589 11.83 -14.18 22.21
N ASP A 590 10.78 -14.02 23.01
CA ASP A 590 10.79 -13.14 24.18
C ASP A 590 11.85 -13.60 25.23
N ASP A 591 11.94 -14.90 25.51
CA ASP A 591 12.96 -15.46 26.43
C ASP A 591 14.39 -15.21 25.95
N LEU A 592 14.63 -15.27 24.63
CA LEU A 592 15.93 -14.99 24.03
C LEU A 592 16.39 -13.54 24.21
N LEU A 593 15.48 -12.58 24.39
CA LEU A 593 15.84 -11.19 24.74
C LEU A 593 16.39 -11.07 26.16
N GLY A 594 16.18 -12.07 27.02
CA GLY A 594 16.77 -12.15 28.35
C GLY A 594 18.25 -12.55 28.36
N ILE A 595 18.81 -12.96 27.22
CA ILE A 595 20.23 -13.29 27.07
C ILE A 595 21.05 -11.99 27.00
N ASP A 596 22.18 -11.95 27.71
CA ASP A 596 23.07 -10.78 27.72
C ASP A 596 23.45 -10.33 26.30
N GLN A 597 23.46 -9.02 26.08
CA GLN A 597 23.79 -8.33 24.81
C GLN A 597 22.80 -8.51 23.65
N ILE A 598 21.75 -9.31 23.78
CA ILE A 598 20.75 -9.50 22.71
C ILE A 598 19.78 -8.31 22.64
N GLU A 599 19.69 -7.68 21.47
CA GLU A 599 18.81 -6.54 21.20
C GLU A 599 17.61 -6.94 20.31
N ALA A 600 17.74 -8.05 19.58
CA ALA A 600 16.66 -8.66 18.82
C ALA A 600 16.81 -10.19 18.74
N SER A 601 15.69 -10.89 18.72
CA SER A 601 15.61 -12.34 18.66
C SER A 601 14.68 -12.81 17.55
N PHE A 602 14.99 -13.98 16.99
CA PHE A 602 14.26 -14.60 15.90
C PHE A 602 14.15 -16.11 16.12
N VAL A 603 12.92 -16.62 16.10
CA VAL A 603 12.63 -18.05 16.18
C VAL A 603 11.99 -18.47 14.87
N ILE A 604 12.66 -19.37 14.16
CA ILE A 604 12.19 -19.94 12.88
C ILE A 604 11.61 -21.31 13.16
N TYR A 605 10.40 -21.58 12.70
CA TYR A 605 9.70 -22.82 13.04
C TYR A 605 8.77 -23.28 11.94
N GLN A 606 8.48 -24.59 11.92
CA GLN A 606 7.51 -25.16 11.00
C GLN A 606 6.10 -25.01 11.58
N ARG A 607 5.23 -24.29 10.87
CA ARG A 607 3.83 -24.07 11.28
C ARG A 607 2.92 -25.20 10.82
N ASN A 608 3.17 -25.72 9.61
CA ASN A 608 2.54 -26.90 9.04
C ASN A 608 3.49 -27.51 7.98
N GLU A 609 3.04 -28.56 7.26
CA GLU A 609 3.91 -29.28 6.31
C GLU A 609 4.55 -28.38 5.23
N ASN A 610 3.90 -27.29 4.82
CA ASN A 610 4.34 -26.44 3.69
C ASN A 610 4.66 -24.99 4.08
N GLU A 611 4.60 -24.64 5.37
CA GLU A 611 4.71 -23.26 5.83
C GLU A 611 5.70 -23.13 6.98
N VAL A 612 6.63 -22.18 6.82
CA VAL A 612 7.63 -21.81 7.82
C VAL A 612 7.29 -20.42 8.36
N GLY A 613 7.21 -20.30 9.69
CA GLY A 613 7.03 -19.04 10.39
C GLY A 613 8.34 -18.50 10.95
N ILE A 614 8.43 -17.17 11.06
CA ILE A 614 9.44 -16.50 11.88
C ILE A 614 8.71 -15.63 12.90
N SER A 615 9.03 -15.83 14.18
CA SER A 615 8.65 -14.91 15.26
C SER A 615 9.84 -14.03 15.61
N ALA A 616 9.68 -12.70 15.55
CA ALA A 616 10.73 -11.73 15.83
C ALA A 616 10.37 -10.83 17.02
N ARG A 617 11.35 -10.54 17.88
CA ARG A 617 11.23 -9.62 19.02
C ARG A 617 12.43 -8.68 19.12
N SER A 618 12.25 -7.51 19.72
CA SER A 618 13.34 -6.57 20.04
C SER A 618 13.05 -5.73 21.27
N LEU A 619 14.12 -5.32 21.97
CA LEU A 619 14.08 -4.31 23.04
C LEU A 619 13.84 -2.87 22.54
N GLY A 620 13.53 -2.69 21.25
CA GLY A 620 13.10 -1.42 20.65
C GLY A 620 14.20 -0.67 19.90
N LYS A 621 15.48 -1.02 20.10
CA LYS A 621 16.59 -0.45 19.30
C LYS A 621 16.58 -0.96 17.86
N ILE A 622 16.26 -2.24 17.68
CA ILE A 622 16.20 -2.86 16.36
C ILE A 622 14.75 -2.90 15.88
N ASN A 623 14.48 -2.24 14.76
CA ASN A 623 13.17 -2.33 14.13
C ASN A 623 12.99 -3.69 13.43
N VAL A 624 12.33 -4.63 14.11
CA VAL A 624 12.06 -5.98 13.58
C VAL A 624 10.92 -6.01 12.56
N GLN A 625 9.98 -5.05 12.62
CA GLN A 625 8.96 -4.88 11.57
C GLN A 625 9.60 -4.75 10.18
N VAL A 626 10.57 -3.85 10.01
CA VAL A 626 11.23 -3.63 8.71
C VAL A 626 12.01 -4.87 8.24
N ILE A 627 12.49 -5.70 9.17
CA ILE A 627 13.18 -6.97 8.83
C ILE A 627 12.15 -7.98 8.31
N MET A 628 11.02 -8.14 9.02
CA MET A 628 9.95 -9.06 8.61
C MET A 628 9.26 -8.62 7.32
N GLU A 629 9.06 -7.31 7.09
CA GLU A 629 8.47 -6.77 5.85
C GLU A 629 9.31 -7.13 4.60
N LYS A 630 10.64 -7.16 4.72
CA LYS A 630 11.52 -7.60 3.63
C LYS A 630 11.37 -9.08 3.30
N LEU A 631 10.87 -9.87 4.25
CA LEU A 631 10.57 -11.30 4.12
C LEU A 631 9.07 -11.56 3.89
N GLY A 632 8.30 -10.54 3.47
CA GLY A 632 6.88 -10.67 3.15
C GLY A 632 5.93 -10.66 4.36
N GLY A 633 6.44 -10.38 5.56
CA GLY A 633 5.66 -10.31 6.79
C GLY A 633 5.35 -8.88 7.24
N GLY A 634 5.23 -8.68 8.55
CA GLY A 634 4.96 -7.38 9.16
C GLY A 634 4.85 -7.43 10.67
N GLY A 635 4.47 -6.32 11.28
CA GLY A 635 4.30 -6.19 12.73
C GLY A 635 4.56 -4.76 13.21
N HIS A 636 5.18 -4.65 14.38
CA HIS A 636 5.61 -3.39 14.98
C HIS A 636 7.11 -3.37 15.27
N LEU A 637 7.60 -2.22 15.74
CA LEU A 637 9.01 -1.95 16.03
C LEU A 637 9.69 -3.08 16.82
N SER A 638 9.03 -3.57 17.88
CA SER A 638 9.57 -4.53 18.86
C SER A 638 9.02 -5.96 18.72
N ASN A 639 7.99 -6.18 17.91
CA ASN A 639 7.37 -7.49 17.71
C ASN A 639 6.83 -7.62 16.29
N ALA A 640 7.31 -8.60 15.55
CA ALA A 640 6.91 -8.82 14.17
C ALA A 640 6.97 -10.30 13.83
N ALA A 641 6.32 -10.68 12.72
CA ALA A 641 6.36 -12.06 12.23
C ALA A 641 6.25 -12.11 10.71
N THR A 642 6.68 -13.23 10.12
CA THR A 642 6.40 -13.57 8.73
C THR A 642 6.01 -15.04 8.60
N GLN A 643 5.31 -15.36 7.53
CA GLN A 643 4.89 -16.70 7.13
C GLN A 643 5.31 -16.90 5.67
N ILE A 644 6.07 -17.96 5.41
CA ILE A 644 6.66 -18.23 4.09
C ILE A 644 6.24 -19.62 3.66
N GLU A 645 5.52 -19.68 2.54
CA GLU A 645 5.04 -20.92 1.92
C GLU A 645 6.12 -21.52 1.00
N ASP A 646 6.09 -22.85 0.82
CA ASP A 646 6.89 -23.60 -0.16
C ASP A 646 8.42 -23.41 -0.03
N ARG A 647 8.89 -23.27 1.22
CA ARG A 647 10.32 -23.11 1.57
C ARG A 647 10.71 -24.00 2.74
N SER A 648 11.97 -24.45 2.74
CA SER A 648 12.54 -25.17 3.88
C SER A 648 12.99 -24.22 5.00
N ILE A 649 13.03 -24.71 6.25
CA ILE A 649 13.51 -23.93 7.41
C ILE A 649 14.91 -23.35 7.15
N HIS A 650 15.80 -24.13 6.53
CA HIS A 650 17.17 -23.69 6.24
C HIS A 650 17.27 -22.63 5.14
N GLU A 651 16.37 -22.64 4.14
CA GLU A 651 16.29 -21.56 3.17
C GLU A 651 15.84 -20.26 3.83
N VAL A 652 14.82 -20.34 4.70
CA VAL A 652 14.30 -19.20 5.45
C VAL A 652 15.33 -18.65 6.44
N GLU A 653 16.09 -19.51 7.13
CA GLU A 653 17.21 -19.11 7.99
C GLU A 653 18.25 -18.30 7.21
N LYS A 654 18.62 -18.76 6.02
CA LYS A 654 19.61 -18.06 5.19
C LYS A 654 19.09 -16.70 4.73
N GLU A 655 17.85 -16.63 4.25
CA GLU A 655 17.23 -15.36 3.83
C GLU A 655 17.15 -14.36 4.99
N LEU A 656 16.76 -14.80 6.18
CA LEU A 656 16.74 -13.96 7.38
C LEU A 656 18.13 -13.38 7.68
N ILE A 657 19.16 -14.22 7.69
CA ILE A 657 20.53 -13.81 7.98
C ILE A 657 21.02 -12.79 6.94
N ASP A 658 20.73 -13.00 5.66
CA ASP A 658 21.09 -12.08 4.58
C ASP A 658 20.40 -10.72 4.76
N VAL A 659 19.12 -10.70 5.15
CA VAL A 659 18.36 -9.47 5.43
C VAL A 659 18.91 -8.71 6.64
N ILE A 660 19.29 -9.42 7.71
CA ILE A 660 19.89 -8.83 8.91
C ILE A 660 21.21 -8.14 8.55
N LYS A 661 22.09 -8.83 7.80
CA LYS A 661 23.40 -8.31 7.39
C LYS A 661 23.32 -7.14 6.41
N PHE A 662 22.35 -7.15 5.50
CA PHE A 662 22.17 -6.07 4.52
C PHE A 662 21.75 -4.73 5.14
N LYS A 663 21.27 -4.73 6.40
CA LYS A 663 20.76 -3.52 7.06
C LYS A 663 21.87 -2.64 7.67
N GLU A 664 23.13 -3.07 7.64
CA GLU A 664 24.28 -2.34 8.20
C GLU A 664 25.11 -1.52 7.18
N GLU A 665 24.69 -1.46 5.90
CA GLU A 665 25.18 -0.46 4.91
C GLU A 665 24.19 0.69 4.74
#